data_AF-A0A2S8BK75-F1
#
_entry.id   AF-A0A2S8BK75-F1
#
_cell.length_a   1.000
_cell.length_b   1.000
_cell.length_c   1.000
_cell.angle_alpha   90.00
_cell.angle_beta   90.00
_cell.angle_gamma   90.00
#
_symmetry.space_group_name_H-M   'P 1'
#
loop_
_entity.id
_entity.type
_entity.pdbx_description
1 polymer ?
#
loop_
_entity_poly.entity_id
_entity_poly.type
_entity_poly.pdbx_seq_one_letter_code
_entity_poly.pdbx_strand_id
1 'polypeptide(L)'
;MVGLGDRLDYVVGARSADRLNEVFGIRTVDDLLRHYPRSYVEGATVRGADDERPPAGEHITIVDTITNAVMRDMTKRKGQYLVITVGSGRNKVTATFFNAKGLKYKLTRDTKVMLSGEVGFFRGAMQLTHPDFLILDSGPKNFGSDALRNIAEASQAISGEVLQSEFERSCYPIYPASTKLQSWDIFACVRQVLEVLDPVPDPLPEAFRAEHGLIGEQEALRAIHLAESEAERQRARDRLTFDEAVGLQWALVGRRHGELARSGPAAPHRSDALAGQLLRQLPFELTDGQRAVLEVLHREIGATRPMNRLLQGEVGSGKTIAAVAAMLQMVDAGYQCALLAPTEVLAAQHVRSIRDVLGPLAMGGQLGGADDGIQVALLTGSLSPAQKKQVRAEITSGQAGIVVGTHALLQDAVEFHRLGMVVVDEQHRFGVEQRDQLRAKAPDGITPHLLVMTATPIPRTVALTVYGDLETSTLRELPRGRQPITTNTIFVKDKPAWLDRAWQRIREEVAAGRQAYVVAPRIDDTDSAEEEGQTLGHRRRAVRPAGLGRAGRVAAGPDARTAVRRAEGRRHGGVSGRRHRCAGLHHGDRGRCRRAQRHRHGGDRRRPVRRQPVAPVAWPDRAGQPSQPVPAGDLGFGRIQGGPAAAGGGEHAGRVRVGRPGPQGTPRR
;
A
#
# COMPACT_ATOMS: atom_id res chain seq x y z
N MET A 1 -21.42 -9.70 -31.97
CA MET A 1 -21.56 -8.38 -31.33
C MET A 1 -21.50 -8.63 -29.84
N VAL A 2 -20.33 -8.38 -29.28
CA VAL A 2 -19.98 -8.53 -27.87
C VAL A 2 -19.28 -7.24 -27.45
N GLY A 3 -19.88 -6.52 -26.50
CA GLY A 3 -19.31 -5.32 -25.88
C GLY A 3 -18.52 -5.64 -24.61
N LEU A 4 -17.76 -4.66 -24.12
CA LEU A 4 -16.95 -4.80 -22.89
C LEU A 4 -17.80 -5.13 -21.64
N GLY A 5 -19.02 -4.59 -21.55
CA GLY A 5 -19.91 -4.81 -20.41
C GLY A 5 -20.67 -6.14 -20.43
N ASP A 6 -20.53 -6.94 -21.49
CA ASP A 6 -21.29 -8.18 -21.64
C ASP A 6 -20.78 -9.26 -20.69
N ARG A 7 -21.72 -10.13 -20.27
CA ARG A 7 -21.37 -11.25 -19.39
C ARG A 7 -20.57 -12.31 -20.14
N LEU A 8 -19.55 -12.82 -19.48
CA LEU A 8 -18.56 -13.70 -20.08
C LEU A 8 -19.14 -15.09 -20.43
N ASP A 9 -20.18 -15.56 -19.73
CA ASP A 9 -20.79 -16.87 -19.93
C ASP A 9 -21.42 -17.06 -21.32
N TYR A 10 -21.90 -15.98 -21.94
CA TYR A 10 -22.43 -16.01 -23.31
C TYR A 10 -21.35 -16.10 -24.39
N VAL A 11 -20.10 -15.77 -24.04
CA VAL A 11 -19.00 -15.68 -25.01
C VAL A 11 -18.11 -16.92 -24.94
N VAL A 12 -17.60 -17.29 -23.76
CA VAL A 12 -16.66 -18.41 -23.57
C VAL A 12 -17.33 -19.69 -23.03
N GLY A 13 -18.63 -19.63 -22.78
CA GLY A 13 -19.43 -20.71 -22.21
C GLY A 13 -19.37 -20.77 -20.68
N ALA A 14 -20.48 -21.24 -20.08
CA ALA A 14 -20.69 -21.26 -18.62
C ALA A 14 -19.57 -21.96 -17.84
N ARG A 15 -19.05 -23.09 -18.34
CA ARG A 15 -18.01 -23.86 -17.64
C ARG A 15 -16.71 -23.07 -17.43
N SER A 16 -16.27 -22.33 -18.45
CA SER A 16 -15.04 -21.53 -18.38
C SER A 16 -15.28 -20.25 -17.58
N ALA A 17 -16.43 -19.60 -17.79
CA ALA A 17 -16.83 -18.40 -17.06
C ALA A 17 -16.99 -18.65 -15.55
N ASP A 18 -17.60 -19.77 -15.15
CA ASP A 18 -17.79 -20.12 -13.73
C ASP A 18 -16.45 -20.31 -13.01
N ARG A 19 -15.47 -20.93 -13.67
CA ARG A 19 -14.11 -21.09 -13.12
C ARG A 19 -13.40 -19.75 -12.97
N LEU A 20 -13.49 -18.89 -13.99
CA LEU A 20 -12.87 -17.56 -13.98
C LEU A 20 -13.46 -16.69 -12.86
N ASN A 21 -14.77 -16.76 -12.64
CA ASN A 21 -15.44 -16.08 -11.54
C ASN A 21 -15.09 -16.69 -10.17
N GLU A 22 -15.05 -18.03 -10.05
CA GLU A 22 -14.72 -18.69 -8.77
C GLU A 22 -13.29 -18.38 -8.31
N VAL A 23 -12.32 -18.34 -9.23
CA VAL A 23 -10.90 -18.16 -8.90
C VAL A 23 -10.50 -16.69 -8.83
N PHE A 24 -10.94 -15.88 -9.81
CA PHE A 24 -10.45 -14.51 -10.00
C PHE A 24 -11.54 -13.43 -9.88
N GLY A 25 -12.81 -13.82 -9.73
CA GLY A 25 -13.93 -12.87 -9.70
C GLY A 25 -14.26 -12.24 -11.05
N ILE A 26 -13.73 -12.77 -12.16
CA ILE A 26 -13.92 -12.27 -13.52
C ILE A 26 -15.33 -12.66 -14.00
N ARG A 27 -16.15 -11.67 -14.38
CA ARG A 27 -17.57 -11.88 -14.75
C ARG A 27 -17.94 -11.34 -16.13
N THR A 28 -17.26 -10.29 -16.55
CA THR A 28 -17.52 -9.58 -17.81
C THR A 28 -16.39 -9.75 -18.81
N VAL A 29 -16.64 -9.34 -20.04
CA VAL A 29 -15.63 -9.24 -21.10
C VAL A 29 -14.51 -8.28 -20.68
N ASP A 30 -14.85 -7.11 -20.13
CA ASP A 30 -13.88 -6.12 -19.63
C ASP A 30 -13.00 -6.71 -18.51
N ASP A 31 -13.60 -7.43 -17.55
CA ASP A 31 -12.83 -8.08 -16.47
C ASP A 31 -11.77 -9.04 -17.01
N LEU A 32 -12.09 -9.79 -18.08
CA LEU A 32 -11.16 -10.75 -18.68
C LEU A 32 -10.06 -10.05 -19.48
N LEU A 33 -10.40 -9.02 -20.27
CA LEU A 33 -9.42 -8.25 -21.05
C LEU A 33 -8.54 -7.34 -20.17
N ARG A 34 -8.99 -7.00 -18.96
CA ARG A 34 -8.17 -6.29 -17.97
C ARG A 34 -7.40 -7.23 -17.04
N HIS A 35 -7.55 -8.55 -17.21
CA HIS A 35 -6.71 -9.53 -16.55
C HIS A 35 -5.40 -9.71 -17.33
N TYR A 36 -4.47 -8.77 -17.15
CA TYR A 36 -3.27 -8.68 -17.97
C TYR A 36 -2.25 -9.81 -17.70
N PRO A 37 -1.42 -10.18 -18.71
CA PRO A 37 -0.29 -11.07 -18.52
C PRO A 37 0.73 -10.48 -17.52
N ARG A 38 1.19 -11.30 -16.58
CA ARG A 38 2.29 -10.97 -15.66
C ARG A 38 3.63 -10.92 -16.38
N SER A 39 3.87 -11.86 -17.29
CA SER A 39 5.10 -11.95 -18.07
C SER A 39 4.81 -12.51 -19.46
N TYR A 40 5.83 -12.54 -20.31
CA TYR A 40 5.76 -13.10 -21.65
C TYR A 40 6.93 -14.06 -21.81
N VAL A 41 6.68 -15.20 -22.43
CA VAL A 41 7.71 -16.21 -22.72
C VAL A 41 7.93 -16.20 -24.22
N GLU A 42 9.14 -15.89 -24.64
CA GLU A 42 9.49 -15.98 -26.04
C GLU A 42 9.59 -17.45 -26.47
N GLY A 43 8.88 -17.78 -27.54
CA GLY A 43 8.96 -19.07 -28.22
C GLY A 43 10.40 -19.29 -28.63
N ALA A 44 11.06 -20.22 -27.95
CA ALA A 44 12.47 -20.56 -28.08
C ALA A 44 13.49 -19.55 -27.51
N THR A 45 13.29 -19.03 -26.30
CA THR A 45 14.43 -18.56 -25.48
C THR A 45 14.97 -19.68 -24.61
N VAL A 46 16.12 -20.23 -25.04
CA VAL A 46 17.15 -20.74 -24.13
C VAL A 46 17.27 -19.70 -23.01
N ARG A 47 16.81 -20.01 -21.78
CA ARG A 47 17.02 -19.10 -20.64
C ARG A 47 18.48 -18.69 -20.63
N GLY A 48 18.74 -17.38 -20.67
CA GLY A 48 20.08 -16.82 -20.59
C GLY A 48 20.74 -17.22 -19.26
N ALA A 49 22.06 -17.13 -19.19
CA ALA A 49 22.83 -17.51 -18.00
C ALA A 49 22.49 -16.68 -16.74
N ASP A 50 21.69 -15.61 -16.88
CA ASP A 50 21.44 -14.56 -15.88
C ASP A 50 19.99 -14.49 -15.34
N ASP A 51 19.07 -15.40 -15.73
CA ASP A 51 17.70 -15.41 -15.17
C ASP A 51 17.68 -15.87 -13.69
N GLU A 52 16.98 -15.11 -12.83
CA GLU A 52 16.80 -15.43 -11.42
C GLU A 52 15.90 -16.69 -11.25
N ARG A 53 16.25 -17.55 -10.29
CA ARG A 53 15.54 -18.83 -10.09
C ARG A 53 14.20 -18.59 -9.37
N PRO A 54 13.07 -19.09 -9.90
CA PRO A 54 11.79 -18.99 -9.22
C PRO A 54 11.82 -19.68 -7.85
N PRO A 55 11.14 -19.13 -6.83
CA PRO A 55 10.98 -19.78 -5.53
C PRO A 55 10.33 -21.16 -5.64
N ALA A 56 10.64 -22.04 -4.68
CA ALA A 56 9.98 -23.33 -4.57
C ALA A 56 8.47 -23.14 -4.30
N GLY A 57 7.63 -23.95 -4.96
CA GLY A 57 6.17 -23.86 -4.86
C GLY A 57 5.49 -22.97 -5.91
N GLU A 58 6.26 -22.25 -6.73
CA GLU A 58 5.71 -21.47 -7.84
C GLU A 58 5.33 -22.37 -9.02
N HIS A 59 4.18 -22.11 -9.65
CA HIS A 59 3.75 -22.83 -10.86
C HIS A 59 4.36 -22.17 -12.10
N ILE A 60 5.16 -22.90 -12.87
CA ILE A 60 5.84 -22.38 -14.06
C ILE A 60 5.50 -23.19 -15.30
N THR A 61 5.59 -22.55 -16.46
CA THR A 61 5.50 -23.20 -17.77
C THR A 61 6.82 -23.05 -18.52
N ILE A 62 7.31 -24.14 -19.11
CA ILE A 62 8.57 -24.22 -19.86
C ILE A 62 8.27 -24.84 -21.21
N VAL A 63 8.76 -24.23 -22.30
CA VAL A 63 8.72 -24.80 -23.65
C VAL A 63 10.15 -25.05 -24.09
N ASP A 64 10.51 -26.31 -24.33
CA ASP A 64 11.88 -26.67 -24.72
C ASP A 64 11.94 -28.06 -25.38
N THR A 65 13.09 -28.38 -25.95
CA THR A 65 13.38 -29.70 -26.52
C THR A 65 13.98 -30.62 -25.45
N ILE A 66 13.50 -31.87 -25.39
CA ILE A 66 14.02 -32.85 -24.45
C ILE A 66 15.47 -33.20 -24.80
N THR A 67 16.39 -32.82 -23.92
CA THR A 67 17.82 -33.12 -24.07
C THR A 67 18.18 -34.53 -23.59
N ASN A 68 17.41 -35.07 -22.63
CA ASN A 68 17.60 -36.43 -22.13
C ASN A 68 16.30 -37.02 -21.56
N ALA A 69 16.04 -38.30 -21.80
CA ALA A 69 14.89 -39.02 -21.27
C ALA A 69 15.33 -40.40 -20.75
N VAL A 70 15.18 -40.64 -19.45
CA VAL A 70 15.70 -41.87 -18.79
C VAL A 70 14.64 -42.48 -17.88
N MET A 71 14.45 -43.79 -18.00
CA MET A 71 13.68 -44.60 -17.06
C MET A 71 14.54 -44.96 -15.85
N ARG A 72 14.01 -44.79 -14.65
CA ARG A 72 14.67 -45.16 -13.40
C ARG A 72 13.80 -46.06 -12.56
N ASP A 73 14.45 -47.01 -11.89
CA ASP A 73 13.78 -47.89 -10.93
C ASP A 73 13.63 -47.20 -9.57
N MET A 74 12.48 -47.40 -8.93
CA MET A 74 12.24 -46.91 -7.58
C MET A 74 13.01 -47.74 -6.56
N THR A 75 13.86 -47.10 -5.76
CA THR A 75 14.72 -47.79 -4.78
C THR A 75 13.94 -48.41 -3.60
N LYS A 76 12.74 -47.92 -3.28
CA LYS A 76 11.96 -48.33 -2.09
C LYS A 76 10.62 -49.02 -2.39
N ARG A 77 10.17 -49.06 -3.65
CA ARG A 77 8.89 -49.67 -4.06
C ARG A 77 9.06 -50.32 -5.43
N LYS A 78 8.26 -51.36 -5.74
CA LYS A 78 8.22 -51.92 -7.10
C LYS A 78 7.57 -50.91 -8.03
N GLY A 79 8.35 -50.33 -8.95
CA GLY A 79 7.87 -49.34 -9.92
C GLY A 79 9.02 -48.66 -10.68
N GLN A 80 8.72 -48.10 -11.85
CA GLN A 80 9.67 -47.32 -12.65
C GLN A 80 9.07 -45.93 -12.91
N TYR A 81 9.92 -44.91 -13.01
CA TYR A 81 9.54 -43.54 -13.31
C TYR A 81 10.38 -42.99 -14.46
N LEU A 82 9.78 -42.11 -15.26
CA LEU A 82 10.46 -41.41 -16.35
C LEU A 82 10.97 -40.06 -15.84
N VAL A 83 12.23 -39.77 -16.10
CA VAL A 83 12.80 -38.44 -15.90
C VAL A 83 13.20 -37.89 -17.25
N ILE A 84 12.57 -36.79 -17.65
CA ILE A 84 13.01 -36.01 -18.81
C ILE A 84 13.77 -34.78 -18.32
N THR A 85 14.73 -34.35 -19.13
CA THR A 85 15.53 -33.16 -18.90
C THR A 85 15.29 -32.20 -20.05
N VAL A 86 15.01 -30.96 -19.70
CA VAL A 86 14.97 -29.82 -20.62
C VAL A 86 16.00 -28.78 -20.19
N GLY A 87 16.44 -27.93 -21.11
CA GLY A 87 17.46 -26.92 -20.90
C GLY A 87 18.90 -27.45 -20.89
N SER A 88 19.84 -26.52 -20.75
CA SER A 88 21.28 -26.79 -20.65
C SER A 88 21.93 -25.97 -19.52
N GLY A 89 23.11 -26.40 -19.06
CA GLY A 89 23.90 -25.64 -18.07
C GLY A 89 23.19 -25.38 -16.73
N ARG A 90 23.16 -24.10 -16.29
CA ARG A 90 22.53 -23.65 -15.03
C ARG A 90 21.00 -23.67 -15.04
N ASN A 91 20.40 -23.79 -16.23
CA ASN A 91 18.95 -23.76 -16.49
C ASN A 91 18.38 -25.15 -16.77
N LYS A 92 19.09 -26.19 -16.34
CA LYS A 92 18.65 -27.58 -16.44
C LYS A 92 17.44 -27.82 -15.52
N VAL A 93 16.32 -28.24 -16.11
CA VAL A 93 15.10 -28.60 -15.37
C VAL A 93 14.77 -30.06 -15.64
N THR A 94 14.49 -30.81 -14.57
CA THR A 94 14.08 -32.22 -14.68
C THR A 94 12.61 -32.41 -14.38
N ALA A 95 11.84 -32.94 -15.32
CA ALA A 95 10.46 -33.32 -15.10
C ALA A 95 10.34 -34.82 -14.82
N THR A 96 9.67 -35.17 -13.72
CA THR A 96 9.53 -36.56 -13.25
C THR A 96 8.09 -37.04 -13.37
N PHE A 97 7.88 -38.19 -14.01
CA PHE A 97 6.60 -38.85 -14.19
C PHE A 97 6.61 -40.25 -13.55
N PHE A 98 5.85 -40.45 -12.47
CA PHE A 98 5.82 -41.73 -11.74
C PHE A 98 4.94 -42.82 -12.39
N ASN A 99 4.08 -42.46 -13.35
CA ASN A 99 3.24 -43.41 -14.10
C ASN A 99 3.57 -43.39 -15.61
N ALA A 100 4.73 -43.95 -15.97
CA ALA A 100 5.31 -43.77 -17.30
C ALA A 100 5.04 -44.91 -18.31
N LYS A 101 4.09 -45.82 -18.04
CA LYS A 101 3.91 -47.06 -18.83
C LYS A 101 3.63 -46.84 -20.32
N GLY A 102 3.16 -45.65 -20.74
CA GLY A 102 3.05 -45.23 -22.15
C GLY A 102 3.89 -44.00 -22.53
N LEU A 103 4.25 -43.14 -21.56
CA LEU A 103 4.96 -41.87 -21.83
C LEU A 103 6.39 -42.09 -22.36
N LYS A 104 7.04 -43.19 -21.97
CA LYS A 104 8.44 -43.48 -22.36
C LYS A 104 8.68 -43.60 -23.87
N TYR A 105 7.64 -43.89 -24.65
CA TYR A 105 7.74 -44.04 -26.10
C TYR A 105 7.50 -42.74 -26.86
N LYS A 106 7.06 -41.69 -26.16
CA LYS A 106 6.62 -40.42 -26.79
C LYS A 106 7.40 -39.23 -26.28
N LEU A 107 7.80 -39.24 -25.00
CA LEU A 107 8.72 -38.27 -24.43
C LEU A 107 10.15 -38.76 -24.60
N THR A 108 10.62 -38.75 -25.85
CA THR A 108 11.97 -39.15 -26.24
C THR A 108 12.89 -37.94 -26.37
N ARG A 109 14.19 -38.19 -26.52
CA ARG A 109 15.16 -37.15 -26.86
C ARG A 109 14.73 -36.47 -28.17
N ASP A 110 15.03 -35.19 -28.29
CA ASP A 110 14.77 -34.35 -29.47
C ASP A 110 13.29 -34.08 -29.75
N THR A 111 12.41 -34.42 -28.82
CA THR A 111 10.98 -34.05 -28.87
C THR A 111 10.77 -32.68 -28.24
N LYS A 112 10.15 -31.74 -28.97
CA LYS A 112 9.76 -30.44 -28.42
C LYS A 112 8.52 -30.60 -27.54
N VAL A 113 8.62 -30.13 -26.31
CA VAL A 113 7.56 -30.28 -25.30
C VAL A 113 7.31 -28.98 -24.55
N MET A 114 6.05 -28.76 -24.20
CA MET A 114 5.66 -27.80 -23.19
C MET A 114 5.41 -28.54 -21.88
N LEU A 115 5.96 -28.04 -20.79
CA LEU A 115 5.85 -28.57 -19.43
C LEU A 115 5.31 -27.48 -18.51
N SER A 116 4.26 -27.77 -17.75
CA SER A 116 3.70 -26.85 -16.78
C SER A 116 3.52 -27.54 -15.42
N GLY A 117 4.04 -26.94 -14.35
CA GLY A 117 3.91 -27.53 -13.02
C GLY A 117 4.60 -26.72 -11.93
N GLU A 118 4.44 -27.21 -10.70
CA GLU A 118 5.05 -26.61 -9.51
C GLU A 118 6.56 -26.85 -9.44
N VAL A 119 7.31 -25.79 -9.16
CA VAL A 119 8.76 -25.80 -9.00
C VAL A 119 9.16 -26.45 -7.68
N GLY A 120 9.89 -27.54 -7.77
CA GLY A 120 10.66 -28.12 -6.67
C GLY A 120 12.17 -27.99 -6.89
N PHE A 121 12.93 -28.18 -5.82
CA PHE A 121 14.39 -28.30 -5.90
C PHE A 121 14.85 -29.62 -5.29
N PHE A 122 15.68 -30.35 -6.03
CA PHE A 122 16.33 -31.56 -5.54
C PHE A 122 17.84 -31.47 -5.79
N ARG A 123 18.63 -31.52 -4.70
CA ARG A 123 20.10 -31.37 -4.74
C ARG A 123 20.55 -30.09 -5.48
N GLY A 124 19.78 -29.01 -5.37
CA GLY A 124 20.08 -27.71 -6.00
C GLY A 124 19.72 -27.60 -7.49
N ALA A 125 19.17 -28.66 -8.10
CA ALA A 125 18.61 -28.64 -9.45
C ALA A 125 17.09 -28.46 -9.41
N MET A 126 16.56 -27.67 -10.35
CA MET A 126 15.13 -27.42 -10.48
C MET A 126 14.43 -28.67 -11.03
N GLN A 127 13.28 -29.01 -10.47
CA GLN A 127 12.49 -30.14 -10.91
C GLN A 127 11.00 -29.82 -10.93
N LEU A 128 10.29 -30.45 -11.85
CA LEU A 128 8.83 -30.48 -11.90
C LEU A 128 8.36 -31.90 -11.59
N THR A 129 7.47 -32.04 -10.62
CA THR A 129 6.92 -33.35 -10.24
C THR A 129 5.53 -33.49 -10.83
N HIS A 130 5.32 -34.46 -11.72
CA HIS A 130 4.08 -34.61 -12.48
C HIS A 130 3.58 -33.32 -13.15
N PRO A 131 4.42 -32.63 -13.94
CA PRO A 131 3.93 -31.51 -14.72
C PRO A 131 2.90 -32.00 -15.75
N ASP A 132 1.94 -31.14 -16.05
CA ASP A 132 1.17 -31.23 -17.27
C ASP A 132 2.11 -31.05 -18.46
N PHE A 133 1.95 -31.89 -19.49
CA PHE A 133 2.81 -31.84 -20.68
C PHE A 133 2.00 -31.89 -21.97
N LEU A 134 2.52 -31.22 -23.00
CA LEU A 134 2.04 -31.29 -24.37
C LEU A 134 3.25 -31.51 -25.29
N ILE A 135 3.17 -32.51 -26.17
CA ILE A 135 4.16 -32.71 -27.23
C ILE A 135 3.80 -31.80 -28.39
N LEU A 136 4.75 -30.97 -28.80
CA LEU A 136 4.53 -29.95 -29.83
C LEU A 136 4.79 -30.48 -31.25
N ASP A 137 5.57 -31.57 -31.40
CA ASP A 137 5.95 -32.12 -32.72
C ASP A 137 5.12 -33.35 -33.17
N SER A 138 4.04 -33.71 -32.46
CA SER A 138 3.36 -35.00 -32.65
C SER A 138 2.30 -35.04 -33.76
N GLY A 139 2.62 -34.66 -35.00
CA GLY A 139 1.75 -34.87 -36.17
C GLY A 139 0.27 -34.47 -35.99
N PRO A 140 -0.70 -35.05 -36.73
CA PRO A 140 -2.11 -34.64 -36.70
C PRO A 140 -2.89 -35.03 -35.43
N LYS A 141 -2.25 -35.61 -34.41
CA LYS A 141 -2.89 -35.98 -33.13
C LYS A 141 -2.08 -35.46 -31.94
N ASN A 142 -2.62 -34.43 -31.28
CA ASN A 142 -2.05 -33.86 -30.06
C ASN A 142 -1.92 -34.94 -28.96
N PHE A 143 -0.70 -35.14 -28.45
CA PHE A 143 -0.44 -36.07 -27.35
C PHE A 143 0.06 -35.31 -26.12
N GLY A 144 -0.68 -35.41 -25.02
CA GLY A 144 -0.39 -34.72 -23.76
C GLY A 144 -1.16 -35.31 -22.59
N SER A 145 -1.05 -34.69 -21.41
CA SER A 145 -1.90 -35.02 -20.26
C SER A 145 -3.39 -34.80 -20.57
N ASP A 146 -4.31 -35.50 -19.90
CA ASP A 146 -5.75 -35.36 -20.15
C ASP A 146 -6.24 -33.91 -19.98
N ALA A 147 -5.60 -33.13 -19.10
CA ALA A 147 -5.84 -31.70 -18.99
C ALA A 147 -5.50 -30.99 -20.32
N LEU A 148 -4.26 -31.10 -20.79
CA LEU A 148 -3.78 -30.42 -22.01
C LEU A 148 -4.36 -30.99 -23.32
N ARG A 149 -4.75 -32.28 -23.36
CA ARG A 149 -5.41 -32.89 -24.52
C ARG A 149 -6.85 -32.39 -24.67
N ASN A 150 -7.62 -32.35 -23.58
CA ASN A 150 -9.00 -31.83 -23.62
C ASN A 150 -9.05 -30.35 -24.01
N ILE A 151 -7.97 -29.60 -23.76
CA ILE A 151 -7.80 -28.20 -24.16
C ILE A 151 -7.50 -28.09 -25.67
N ALA A 152 -6.63 -28.95 -26.19
CA ALA A 152 -6.34 -29.02 -27.63
C ALA A 152 -7.55 -29.51 -28.46
N GLU A 153 -8.39 -30.36 -27.86
CA GLU A 153 -9.67 -30.82 -28.44
C GLU A 153 -10.79 -29.78 -28.29
N ALA A 154 -10.86 -29.03 -27.17
CA ALA A 154 -11.81 -27.93 -27.00
C ALA A 154 -11.55 -26.75 -27.96
N SER A 155 -10.30 -26.60 -28.41
CA SER A 155 -9.89 -25.66 -29.47
C SER A 155 -10.32 -26.10 -30.88
N GLN A 156 -10.83 -27.33 -31.09
CA GLN A 156 -11.30 -27.79 -32.40
C GLN A 156 -12.67 -27.22 -32.83
N ALA A 157 -13.28 -26.35 -32.01
CA ALA A 157 -14.38 -25.50 -32.47
C ALA A 157 -13.92 -24.35 -33.40
N ILE A 158 -12.60 -24.18 -33.55
CA ILE A 158 -11.95 -23.25 -34.48
C ILE A 158 -11.17 -24.10 -35.49
N SER A 159 -11.35 -23.84 -36.78
CA SER A 159 -10.86 -24.64 -37.91
C SER A 159 -9.40 -25.12 -37.76
N GLY A 160 -9.16 -26.41 -38.04
CA GLY A 160 -7.90 -27.12 -37.78
C GLY A 160 -6.63 -26.63 -38.49
N GLU A 161 -6.69 -25.58 -39.31
CA GLU A 161 -5.49 -24.94 -39.90
C GLU A 161 -4.83 -23.91 -38.95
N VAL A 162 -5.58 -23.32 -38.02
CA VAL A 162 -5.04 -22.23 -37.17
C VAL A 162 -4.07 -22.78 -36.11
N LEU A 163 -4.34 -23.98 -35.58
CA LEU A 163 -3.53 -24.65 -34.54
C LEU A 163 -2.05 -24.86 -34.92
N GLN A 164 -1.72 -25.07 -36.20
CA GLN A 164 -0.33 -25.31 -36.62
C GLN A 164 0.49 -24.01 -36.62
N SER A 165 -0.08 -22.91 -37.14
CA SER A 165 0.55 -21.58 -37.13
C SER A 165 0.62 -20.94 -35.74
N GLU A 166 -0.18 -21.43 -34.81
CA GLU A 166 -0.29 -20.89 -33.44
C GLU A 166 0.81 -21.38 -32.50
N PHE A 167 1.46 -22.51 -32.81
CA PHE A 167 2.64 -22.99 -32.08
C PHE A 167 3.96 -22.39 -32.61
N GLU A 168 3.90 -21.63 -33.72
CA GLU A 168 5.02 -20.90 -34.31
C GLU A 168 5.18 -19.48 -33.75
N ARG A 169 4.28 -19.05 -32.85
CA ARG A 169 4.37 -17.72 -32.21
C ARG A 169 5.72 -17.55 -31.53
N SER A 170 6.32 -16.39 -31.78
CA SER A 170 7.58 -15.98 -31.17
C SER A 170 7.42 -15.63 -29.70
N CYS A 171 6.19 -15.49 -29.20
CA CYS A 171 5.91 -15.04 -27.83
C CYS A 171 4.54 -15.50 -27.30
N TYR A 172 4.51 -15.92 -26.03
CA TYR A 172 3.33 -16.38 -25.30
C TYR A 172 3.09 -15.57 -24.02
N PRO A 173 1.89 -15.03 -23.79
CA PRO A 173 1.55 -14.34 -22.54
C PRO A 173 1.37 -15.33 -21.38
N ILE A 174 1.91 -14.98 -20.22
CA ILE A 174 1.78 -15.71 -18.96
C ILE A 174 0.88 -14.94 -17.99
N TYR A 175 -0.28 -15.49 -17.69
CA TYR A 175 -1.28 -14.91 -16.77
C TYR A 175 -1.07 -15.41 -15.34
N PRO A 176 -1.52 -14.63 -14.33
CA PRO A 176 -1.70 -15.15 -12.98
C PRO A 176 -2.60 -16.40 -12.99
N ALA A 177 -2.01 -17.58 -12.77
CA ALA A 177 -2.70 -18.87 -12.84
C ALA A 177 -3.02 -19.44 -11.45
N SER A 178 -3.89 -20.44 -11.40
CA SER A 178 -4.21 -21.25 -10.22
C SER A 178 -4.19 -22.74 -10.57
N THR A 179 -4.26 -23.62 -9.56
CA THR A 179 -4.38 -25.07 -9.77
C THR A 179 -5.61 -25.47 -10.60
N LYS A 180 -6.67 -24.64 -10.61
CA LYS A 180 -7.91 -24.88 -11.36
C LYS A 180 -7.96 -24.22 -12.75
N LEU A 181 -7.15 -23.18 -12.97
CA LEU A 181 -7.13 -22.37 -14.19
C LEU A 181 -5.71 -22.01 -14.56
N GLN A 182 -5.26 -22.54 -15.68
CA GLN A 182 -3.89 -22.36 -16.15
C GLN A 182 -3.81 -21.16 -17.10
N SER A 183 -2.59 -20.66 -17.32
CA SER A 183 -2.36 -19.47 -18.14
C SER A 183 -2.93 -19.58 -19.56
N TRP A 184 -2.88 -20.77 -20.17
CA TRP A 184 -3.43 -21.00 -21.51
C TRP A 184 -4.97 -21.07 -21.52
N ASP A 185 -5.60 -21.49 -20.43
CA ASP A 185 -7.07 -21.51 -20.34
C ASP A 185 -7.60 -20.07 -20.37
N ILE A 186 -6.91 -19.18 -19.65
CA ILE A 186 -7.16 -17.74 -19.64
C ILE A 186 -6.89 -17.16 -21.03
N PHE A 187 -5.75 -17.49 -21.63
CA PHE A 187 -5.40 -17.02 -22.97
C PHE A 187 -6.41 -17.42 -24.05
N ALA A 188 -6.89 -18.68 -24.02
CA ALA A 188 -7.90 -19.17 -24.95
C ALA A 188 -9.21 -18.38 -24.82
N CYS A 189 -9.64 -18.12 -23.57
CA CYS A 189 -10.82 -17.29 -23.31
C CYS A 189 -10.63 -15.86 -23.83
N VAL A 190 -9.46 -15.25 -23.57
CA VAL A 190 -9.13 -13.90 -24.05
C VAL A 190 -9.20 -13.82 -25.56
N ARG A 191 -8.63 -14.80 -26.27
CA ARG A 191 -8.66 -14.85 -27.74
C ARG A 191 -10.07 -14.96 -28.29
N GLN A 192 -10.85 -15.90 -27.76
CA GLN A 192 -12.24 -16.09 -28.16
C GLN A 192 -13.04 -14.79 -28.01
N VAL A 193 -12.83 -14.07 -26.90
CA VAL A 193 -13.43 -12.76 -26.69
C VAL A 193 -12.93 -11.74 -27.72
N LEU A 194 -11.61 -11.61 -27.93
CA LEU A 194 -11.03 -10.65 -28.89
C LEU A 194 -11.44 -10.91 -30.35
N GLU A 195 -11.80 -12.15 -30.72
CA GLU A 195 -12.29 -12.48 -32.07
C GLU A 195 -13.71 -11.97 -32.32
N VAL A 196 -14.55 -11.89 -31.29
CA VAL A 196 -15.95 -11.47 -31.39
C VAL A 196 -16.23 -10.08 -30.82
N LEU A 197 -15.21 -9.42 -30.26
CA LEU A 197 -15.28 -8.10 -29.65
C LEU A 197 -15.60 -7.03 -30.70
N ASP A 198 -16.64 -6.25 -30.43
CA ASP A 198 -17.00 -5.08 -31.25
C ASP A 198 -15.99 -3.94 -31.13
N PRO A 199 -16.02 -2.95 -32.04
CA PRO A 199 -15.18 -1.77 -31.91
C PRO A 199 -15.35 -1.09 -30.54
N VAL A 200 -14.24 -0.93 -29.83
CA VAL A 200 -14.23 -0.28 -28.50
C VAL A 200 -14.08 1.23 -28.71
N PRO A 201 -15.06 2.05 -28.28
CA PRO A 201 -14.93 3.50 -28.34
C PRO A 201 -13.77 3.98 -27.48
N ASP A 202 -12.92 4.84 -28.04
CA ASP A 202 -11.77 5.35 -27.29
C ASP A 202 -12.22 6.47 -26.32
N PRO A 203 -11.88 6.40 -25.02
CA PRO A 203 -12.22 7.44 -24.05
C PRO A 203 -11.42 8.74 -24.28
N LEU A 204 -10.29 8.68 -25.00
CA LEU A 204 -9.44 9.83 -25.29
C LEU A 204 -9.71 10.38 -26.70
N PRO A 205 -9.91 11.72 -26.84
CA PRO A 205 -10.04 12.35 -28.14
C PRO A 205 -8.84 12.06 -29.06
N GLU A 206 -9.10 11.87 -30.36
CA GLU A 206 -8.05 11.53 -31.33
C GLU A 206 -6.91 12.55 -31.37
N ALA A 207 -7.22 13.84 -31.32
CA ALA A 207 -6.22 14.91 -31.29
C ALA A 207 -5.28 14.78 -30.06
N PHE A 208 -5.83 14.41 -28.90
CA PHE A 208 -5.06 14.23 -27.67
C PHE A 208 -4.13 13.02 -27.76
N ARG A 209 -4.62 11.91 -28.34
CA ARG A 209 -3.81 10.72 -28.60
C ARG A 209 -2.66 11.01 -29.56
N ALA A 210 -2.93 11.74 -30.64
CA ALA A 210 -1.92 12.11 -31.63
C ALA A 210 -0.81 12.98 -31.03
N GLU A 211 -1.18 13.96 -30.19
CA GLU A 211 -0.21 14.82 -29.49
C GLU A 211 0.72 14.03 -28.56
N HIS A 212 0.19 13.00 -27.88
CA HIS A 212 0.93 12.21 -26.90
C HIS A 212 1.52 10.91 -27.47
N GLY A 213 1.34 10.64 -28.77
CA GLY A 213 1.81 9.42 -29.42
C GLY A 213 1.16 8.13 -28.91
N LEU A 214 -0.09 8.20 -28.43
CA LEU A 214 -0.81 7.08 -27.83
C LEU A 214 -1.59 6.27 -28.88
N ILE A 215 -1.44 4.95 -28.85
CA ILE A 215 -2.28 4.02 -29.64
C ILE A 215 -3.73 4.01 -29.14
N GLY A 216 -4.68 3.48 -29.91
CA GLY A 216 -6.09 3.40 -29.51
C GLY A 216 -6.36 2.37 -28.40
N GLU A 217 -7.46 2.50 -27.63
CA GLU A 217 -7.78 1.55 -26.53
C GLU A 217 -7.92 0.12 -27.05
N GLN A 218 -8.69 -0.08 -28.12
CA GLN A 218 -8.85 -1.39 -28.74
C GLN A 218 -7.51 -1.99 -29.19
N GLU A 219 -6.63 -1.17 -29.75
CA GLU A 219 -5.31 -1.60 -30.19
C GLU A 219 -4.45 -2.02 -28.99
N ALA A 220 -4.50 -1.25 -27.90
CA ALA A 220 -3.78 -1.56 -26.67
C ALA A 220 -4.28 -2.85 -26.00
N LEU A 221 -5.61 -3.04 -25.88
CA LEU A 221 -6.20 -4.26 -25.34
C LEU A 221 -5.84 -5.49 -26.20
N ARG A 222 -5.78 -5.36 -27.53
CA ARG A 222 -5.32 -6.47 -28.39
C ARG A 222 -3.83 -6.71 -28.24
N ALA A 223 -3.02 -5.67 -28.29
CA ALA A 223 -1.56 -5.77 -28.28
C ALA A 223 -1.01 -6.31 -26.96
N ILE A 224 -1.59 -5.94 -25.81
CA ILE A 224 -1.15 -6.49 -24.52
C ILE A 224 -1.36 -8.01 -24.46
N HIS A 225 -2.38 -8.57 -25.09
CA HIS A 225 -2.61 -10.03 -25.06
C HIS A 225 -1.95 -10.77 -26.21
N LEU A 226 -1.88 -10.16 -27.40
CA LEU A 226 -1.60 -10.89 -28.65
C LEU A 226 -0.29 -10.48 -29.32
N ALA A 227 0.29 -9.31 -29.03
CA ALA A 227 1.44 -8.82 -29.77
C ALA A 227 2.69 -9.66 -29.50
N GLU A 228 3.37 -10.05 -30.57
CA GLU A 228 4.65 -10.77 -30.52
C GLU A 228 5.84 -9.83 -30.40
N SER A 229 5.71 -8.59 -30.87
CA SER A 229 6.73 -7.55 -30.73
C SER A 229 6.72 -6.95 -29.33
N GLU A 230 7.89 -6.87 -28.70
CA GLU A 230 8.07 -6.19 -27.42
C GLU A 230 7.70 -4.70 -27.52
N ALA A 231 8.04 -4.05 -28.63
CA ALA A 231 7.73 -2.63 -28.84
C ALA A 231 6.22 -2.36 -28.89
N GLU A 232 5.44 -3.26 -29.49
CA GLU A 232 3.97 -3.16 -29.51
C GLU A 232 3.37 -3.37 -28.11
N ARG A 233 3.87 -4.39 -27.38
CA ARG A 233 3.47 -4.61 -25.99
C ARG A 233 3.80 -3.41 -25.11
N GLN A 234 4.94 -2.77 -25.31
CA GLN A 234 5.32 -1.59 -24.55
C GLN A 234 4.37 -0.42 -24.82
N ARG A 235 4.03 -0.14 -26.10
CA ARG A 235 3.01 0.88 -26.44
C ARG A 235 1.65 0.58 -25.80
N ALA A 236 1.24 -0.69 -25.77
CA ALA A 236 0.02 -1.10 -25.09
C ALA A 236 0.07 -0.87 -23.58
N ARG A 237 1.17 -1.23 -22.92
CA ARG A 237 1.38 -0.96 -21.49
C ARG A 237 1.33 0.53 -21.19
N ASP A 238 2.03 1.33 -21.99
CA ASP A 238 2.06 2.79 -21.81
C ASP A 238 0.66 3.38 -21.95
N ARG A 239 -0.10 2.96 -22.98
CA ARG A 239 -1.49 3.39 -23.18
C ARG A 239 -2.41 2.98 -22.02
N LEU A 240 -2.38 1.72 -21.59
CA LEU A 240 -3.26 1.23 -20.52
C LEU A 240 -2.90 1.85 -19.16
N THR A 241 -1.61 2.05 -18.89
CA THR A 241 -1.14 2.77 -17.69
C THR A 241 -1.59 4.24 -17.72
N PHE A 242 -1.56 4.85 -18.89
CA PHE A 242 -2.04 6.22 -19.08
C PHE A 242 -3.55 6.33 -18.80
N ASP A 243 -4.35 5.38 -19.30
CA ASP A 243 -5.80 5.34 -19.06
C ASP A 243 -6.12 5.21 -17.55
N GLU A 244 -5.38 4.37 -16.83
CA GLU A 244 -5.50 4.26 -15.37
C GLU A 244 -5.15 5.58 -14.66
N ALA A 245 -4.05 6.23 -15.07
CA ALA A 245 -3.64 7.50 -14.50
C ALA A 245 -4.66 8.61 -14.77
N VAL A 246 -5.19 8.68 -15.99
CA VAL A 246 -6.20 9.67 -16.38
C VAL A 246 -7.53 9.41 -15.66
N GLY A 247 -7.97 8.14 -15.57
CA GLY A 247 -9.16 7.78 -14.81
C GLY A 247 -9.08 8.24 -13.35
N LEU A 248 -7.91 8.04 -12.73
CA LEU A 248 -7.64 8.56 -11.39
C LEU A 248 -7.67 10.10 -11.35
N GLN A 249 -6.97 10.77 -12.27
CA GLN A 249 -6.92 12.24 -12.29
C GLN A 249 -8.30 12.86 -12.54
N TRP A 250 -9.14 12.28 -13.40
CA TRP A 250 -10.51 12.76 -13.62
C TRP A 250 -11.36 12.64 -12.37
N ALA A 251 -11.27 11.54 -11.63
CA ALA A 251 -11.99 11.40 -10.36
C ALA A 251 -11.57 12.48 -9.35
N LEU A 252 -10.27 12.81 -9.28
CA LEU A 252 -9.74 13.85 -8.41
C LEU A 252 -10.16 15.25 -8.85
N VAL A 253 -10.06 15.56 -10.14
CA VAL A 253 -10.50 16.85 -10.70
C VAL A 253 -12.00 17.04 -10.52
N GLY A 254 -12.80 15.99 -10.74
CA GLY A 254 -14.24 16.00 -10.49
C GLY A 254 -14.57 16.31 -9.04
N ARG A 255 -13.88 15.67 -8.08
CA ARG A 255 -14.01 15.99 -6.64
C ARG A 255 -13.61 17.43 -6.35
N ARG A 256 -12.46 17.88 -6.84
CA ARG A 256 -11.96 19.24 -6.62
C ARG A 256 -12.91 20.29 -7.17
N HIS A 257 -13.47 20.07 -8.36
CA HIS A 257 -14.46 20.98 -8.95
C HIS A 257 -15.74 21.02 -8.11
N GLY A 258 -16.24 19.85 -7.68
CA GLY A 258 -17.39 19.74 -6.81
C GLY A 258 -17.20 20.42 -5.44
N GLU A 259 -15.99 20.46 -4.91
CA GLU A 259 -15.66 21.14 -3.66
C GLU A 259 -15.43 22.65 -3.83
N LEU A 260 -14.75 23.07 -4.91
CA LEU A 260 -14.55 24.49 -5.23
C LEU A 260 -15.87 25.21 -5.55
N ALA A 261 -16.89 24.47 -6.02
CA ALA A 261 -18.23 24.99 -6.23
C ALA A 261 -19.01 25.25 -4.92
N ARG A 262 -18.52 24.78 -3.76
CA ARG A 262 -19.17 24.99 -2.47
C ARG A 262 -18.75 26.31 -1.84
N SER A 263 -19.64 26.87 -1.01
CA SER A 263 -19.30 28.05 -0.22
C SER A 263 -18.45 27.65 0.99
N GLY A 264 -17.31 28.32 1.17
CA GLY A 264 -16.47 28.22 2.35
C GLY A 264 -16.74 29.36 3.34
N PRO A 265 -16.39 29.19 4.63
CA PRO A 265 -16.46 30.25 5.62
C PRO A 265 -15.33 31.25 5.39
N ALA A 266 -15.63 32.50 5.05
CA ALA A 266 -14.60 33.52 4.83
C ALA A 266 -14.14 34.13 6.17
N ALA A 267 -12.84 34.12 6.42
CA ALA A 267 -12.24 34.76 7.58
C ALA A 267 -11.04 35.64 7.15
N PRO A 268 -11.26 36.92 6.80
CA PRO A 268 -10.18 37.83 6.44
C PRO A 268 -9.13 37.96 7.55
N HIS A 269 -7.86 37.99 7.19
CA HIS A 269 -6.78 38.10 8.18
C HIS A 269 -6.81 39.46 8.90
N ARG A 270 -6.70 39.41 10.23
CA ARG A 270 -6.70 40.57 11.13
C ARG A 270 -5.45 40.54 12.01
N SER A 271 -4.53 41.47 11.78
CA SER A 271 -3.27 41.55 12.55
C SER A 271 -3.48 42.08 13.98
N ASP A 272 -4.61 42.74 14.25
CA ASP A 272 -5.00 43.31 15.54
C ASP A 272 -5.74 42.32 16.46
N ALA A 273 -6.14 41.15 15.94
CA ALA A 273 -6.93 40.16 16.65
C ALA A 273 -6.08 39.00 17.24
N LEU A 274 -6.72 37.91 17.69
CA LEU A 274 -6.05 36.81 18.42
C LEU A 274 -4.91 36.19 17.63
N ALA A 275 -5.10 35.96 16.33
CA ALA A 275 -4.05 35.40 15.47
C ALA A 275 -2.80 36.29 15.44
N GLY A 276 -2.99 37.61 15.32
CA GLY A 276 -1.90 38.58 15.35
C GLY A 276 -1.24 38.71 16.73
N GLN A 277 -2.02 38.63 17.81
CA GLN A 277 -1.50 38.64 19.19
C GLN A 277 -0.64 37.40 19.47
N LEU A 278 -1.09 36.21 19.06
CA LEU A 278 -0.31 34.99 19.15
C LEU A 278 1.07 35.16 18.49
N LEU A 279 1.12 35.66 17.26
CA LEU A 279 2.38 35.80 16.52
C LEU A 279 3.36 36.77 17.20
N ARG A 280 2.87 37.79 17.90
CA ARG A 280 3.70 38.73 18.65
C ARG A 280 4.25 38.17 19.97
N GLN A 281 3.55 37.24 20.61
CA GLN A 281 3.96 36.67 21.90
C GLN A 281 4.83 35.41 21.79
N LEU A 282 5.09 34.90 20.57
CA LEU A 282 5.88 33.70 20.40
C LEU A 282 7.29 33.88 20.98
N PRO A 283 7.80 32.90 21.76
CA PRO A 283 9.14 32.97 22.35
C PRO A 283 10.25 32.67 21.32
N PHE A 284 9.91 32.54 20.04
CA PHE A 284 10.81 32.24 18.94
C PHE A 284 10.34 32.95 17.67
N GLU A 285 11.27 33.21 16.76
CA GLU A 285 10.94 33.70 15.43
C GLU A 285 10.49 32.54 14.52
N LEU A 286 9.47 32.82 13.71
CA LEU A 286 9.05 31.89 12.67
C LEU A 286 10.13 31.74 11.59
N THR A 287 10.26 30.54 11.02
CA THR A 287 11.13 30.32 9.86
C THR A 287 10.52 30.90 8.59
N ASP A 288 11.31 31.09 7.53
CA ASP A 288 10.80 31.59 6.25
C ASP A 288 9.78 30.63 5.64
N GLY A 289 10.02 29.32 5.76
CA GLY A 289 9.05 28.28 5.39
C GLY A 289 7.73 28.40 6.16
N GLN A 290 7.76 28.68 7.46
CA GLN A 290 6.55 28.87 8.27
C GLN A 290 5.79 30.13 7.85
N ARG A 291 6.49 31.24 7.58
CA ARG A 291 5.86 32.50 7.10
C ARG A 291 5.20 32.29 5.74
N ALA A 292 5.87 31.63 4.80
CA ALA A 292 5.33 31.34 3.48
C ALA A 292 4.07 30.45 3.56
N VAL A 293 4.09 29.43 4.43
CA VAL A 293 2.89 28.59 4.67
C VAL A 293 1.76 29.42 5.27
N LEU A 294 2.04 30.25 6.27
CA LEU A 294 1.03 31.12 6.87
C LEU A 294 0.43 32.09 5.86
N GLU A 295 1.22 32.69 4.97
CA GLU A 295 0.71 33.58 3.92
C GLU A 295 -0.30 32.86 3.00
N VAL A 296 0.01 31.63 2.61
CA VAL A 296 -0.90 30.78 1.82
C VAL A 296 -2.19 30.49 2.59
N LEU A 297 -2.07 30.10 3.87
CA LEU A 297 -3.22 29.82 4.73
C LEU A 297 -4.09 31.06 4.92
N HIS A 298 -3.50 32.22 5.25
CA HIS A 298 -4.22 33.48 5.44
C HIS A 298 -5.03 33.87 4.20
N ARG A 299 -4.43 33.75 3.02
CA ARG A 299 -5.08 34.06 1.74
C ARG A 299 -6.24 33.13 1.44
N GLU A 300 -6.08 31.84 1.65
CA GLU A 300 -7.10 30.84 1.32
C GLU A 300 -8.26 30.85 2.31
N ILE A 301 -7.96 31.01 3.59
CA ILE A 301 -8.95 31.17 4.66
C ILE A 301 -9.74 32.48 4.51
N GLY A 302 -9.12 33.52 3.95
CA GLY A 302 -9.79 34.78 3.64
C GLY A 302 -10.80 34.70 2.49
N ALA A 303 -10.79 33.62 1.69
CA ALA A 303 -11.66 33.49 0.53
C ALA A 303 -13.02 32.86 0.86
N THR A 304 -14.00 33.02 -0.03
CA THR A 304 -15.35 32.42 0.10
C THR A 304 -15.43 30.96 -0.37
N ARG A 305 -14.29 30.32 -0.60
CA ARG A 305 -14.17 28.93 -1.07
C ARG A 305 -13.50 28.07 0.00
N PRO A 306 -13.88 26.80 0.16
CA PRO A 306 -13.23 25.94 1.14
C PRO A 306 -11.76 25.69 0.77
N MET A 307 -10.86 25.89 1.72
CA MET A 307 -9.48 25.43 1.66
C MET A 307 -9.42 23.92 1.93
N ASN A 308 -8.71 23.17 1.09
CA ASN A 308 -8.40 21.75 1.28
C ASN A 308 -6.89 21.54 1.09
N ARG A 309 -6.14 21.44 2.19
CA ARG A 309 -4.68 21.52 2.16
C ARG A 309 -3.99 20.47 3.02
N LEU A 310 -2.90 19.91 2.51
CA LEU A 310 -1.97 19.05 3.21
C LEU A 310 -0.70 19.83 3.58
N LEU A 311 -0.48 20.02 4.87
CA LEU A 311 0.74 20.57 5.46
C LEU A 311 1.71 19.44 5.81
N GLN A 312 2.74 19.30 4.98
CA GLN A 312 3.81 18.33 5.17
C GLN A 312 5.01 19.02 5.82
N GLY A 313 5.69 18.34 6.73
CA GLY A 313 6.96 18.82 7.27
C GLY A 313 7.50 17.87 8.32
N GLU A 314 8.80 17.88 8.59
CA GLU A 314 9.39 16.96 9.57
C GLU A 314 8.80 17.13 10.98
N VAL A 315 8.95 16.11 11.84
CA VAL A 315 8.62 16.23 13.26
C VAL A 315 9.43 17.39 13.86
N GLY A 316 8.72 18.34 14.49
CA GLY A 316 9.35 19.53 15.06
C GLY A 316 9.50 20.73 14.12
N SER A 317 9.08 20.65 12.86
CA SER A 317 9.08 21.80 11.91
C SER A 317 8.08 22.92 12.26
N GLY A 318 7.33 22.81 13.36
CA GLY A 318 6.34 23.80 13.77
C GLY A 318 5.01 23.74 13.01
N LYS A 319 4.60 22.57 12.51
CA LYS A 319 3.26 22.38 11.90
C LYS A 319 2.13 22.85 12.82
N THR A 320 2.22 22.53 14.12
CA THR A 320 1.22 22.90 15.12
C THR A 320 1.04 24.41 15.22
N ILE A 321 2.13 25.21 15.19
CA ILE A 321 1.98 26.67 15.30
C ILE A 321 1.30 27.26 14.06
N ALA A 322 1.60 26.75 12.87
CA ALA A 322 0.93 27.16 11.64
C ALA A 322 -0.57 26.83 11.68
N ALA A 323 -0.93 25.63 12.16
CA ALA A 323 -2.33 25.24 12.32
C ALA A 323 -3.06 26.07 13.39
N VAL A 324 -2.43 26.38 14.52
CA VAL A 324 -3.05 27.20 15.57
C VAL A 324 -3.28 28.63 15.10
N ALA A 325 -2.33 29.25 14.40
CA ALA A 325 -2.53 30.58 13.84
C ALA A 325 -3.69 30.61 12.83
N ALA A 326 -3.81 29.59 11.97
CA ALA A 326 -4.93 29.45 11.05
C ALA A 326 -6.28 29.23 11.77
N MET A 327 -6.30 28.43 12.84
CA MET A 327 -7.51 28.27 13.67
C MET A 327 -7.91 29.58 14.35
N LEU A 328 -6.96 30.36 14.87
CA LEU A 328 -7.27 31.66 15.48
C LEU A 328 -7.83 32.65 14.47
N GLN A 329 -7.35 32.68 13.23
CA GLN A 329 -7.94 33.52 12.18
C GLN A 329 -9.43 33.22 11.96
N MET A 330 -9.83 31.93 12.03
CA MET A 330 -11.24 31.55 11.96
C MET A 330 -12.02 31.98 13.20
N VAL A 331 -11.41 31.87 14.38
CA VAL A 331 -12.02 32.30 15.64
C VAL A 331 -12.20 33.82 15.67
N ASP A 332 -11.26 34.58 15.12
CA ASP A 332 -11.35 36.04 14.95
C ASP A 332 -12.54 36.46 14.06
N ALA A 333 -13.01 35.57 13.18
CA ALA A 333 -14.20 35.74 12.34
C ALA A 333 -15.49 35.13 12.97
N GLY A 334 -15.41 34.67 14.22
CA GLY A 334 -16.54 34.11 14.97
C GLY A 334 -16.89 32.67 14.60
N TYR A 335 -15.95 31.90 14.06
CA TYR A 335 -16.10 30.47 13.82
C TYR A 335 -15.40 29.63 14.90
N GLN A 336 -15.77 28.35 14.98
CA GLN A 336 -15.08 27.36 15.81
C GLN A 336 -14.16 26.48 14.96
N CYS A 337 -13.13 25.94 15.60
CA CYS A 337 -12.20 25.00 14.98
C CYS A 337 -12.17 23.66 15.72
N ALA A 338 -12.01 22.58 14.98
CA ALA A 338 -11.81 21.25 15.52
C ALA A 338 -10.41 20.73 15.14
N LEU A 339 -9.66 20.20 16.10
CA LEU A 339 -8.41 19.47 15.87
C LEU A 339 -8.59 18.00 16.23
N LEU A 340 -8.52 17.14 15.23
CA LEU A 340 -8.61 15.69 15.35
C LEU A 340 -7.21 15.09 15.52
N ALA A 341 -6.97 14.44 16.66
CA ALA A 341 -5.71 13.81 17.02
C ALA A 341 -5.85 12.26 17.10
N PRO A 342 -4.83 11.48 16.70
CA PRO A 342 -4.92 10.03 16.54
C PRO A 342 -5.06 9.26 17.85
N THR A 343 -4.60 9.83 18.96
CA THR A 343 -4.66 9.19 20.28
C THR A 343 -5.05 10.22 21.34
N GLU A 344 -5.60 9.75 22.46
CA GLU A 344 -5.97 10.63 23.57
C GLU A 344 -4.74 11.32 24.19
N VAL A 345 -3.59 10.64 24.19
CA VAL A 345 -2.31 11.21 24.65
C VAL A 345 -1.92 12.39 23.78
N LEU A 346 -1.99 12.24 22.45
CA LEU A 346 -1.68 13.33 21.52
C LEU A 346 -2.71 14.46 21.59
N ALA A 347 -4.00 14.16 21.77
CA ALA A 347 -5.04 15.17 21.99
C ALA A 347 -4.74 16.01 23.25
N ALA A 348 -4.43 15.35 24.37
CA ALA A 348 -4.06 16.03 25.61
C ALA A 348 -2.77 16.84 25.48
N GLN A 349 -1.78 16.32 24.75
CA GLN A 349 -0.54 17.04 24.46
C GLN A 349 -0.80 18.30 23.63
N HIS A 350 -1.62 18.22 22.58
CA HIS A 350 -2.00 19.39 21.78
C HIS A 350 -2.70 20.44 22.62
N VAL A 351 -3.69 20.07 23.45
CA VAL A 351 -4.36 21.03 24.34
C VAL A 351 -3.38 21.72 25.27
N ARG A 352 -2.45 20.97 25.87
CA ARG A 352 -1.41 21.56 26.73
C ARG A 352 -0.54 22.53 25.95
N SER A 353 0.04 22.10 24.82
CA SER A 353 0.92 22.95 24.01
C SER A 353 0.21 24.19 23.46
N ILE A 354 -1.05 24.07 23.06
CA ILE A 354 -1.86 25.20 22.60
C ILE A 354 -2.08 26.20 23.75
N ARG A 355 -2.46 25.72 24.94
CA ARG A 355 -2.64 26.58 26.12
C ARG A 355 -1.36 27.25 26.56
N ASP A 356 -0.24 26.54 26.53
CA ASP A 356 1.07 27.09 26.91
C ASP A 356 1.49 28.24 25.96
N VAL A 357 1.23 28.08 24.66
CA VAL A 357 1.58 29.07 23.63
C VAL A 357 0.60 30.25 23.60
N LEU A 358 -0.68 30.02 23.89
CA LEU A 358 -1.70 31.07 23.95
C LEU A 358 -1.66 31.85 25.27
N GLY A 359 -1.22 31.24 26.37
CA GLY A 359 -1.19 31.87 27.69
C GLY A 359 -2.57 32.37 28.12
N PRO A 360 -2.69 33.64 28.58
CA PRO A 360 -3.98 34.23 28.98
C PRO A 360 -5.05 34.20 27.88
N LEU A 361 -4.67 34.15 26.61
CA LEU A 361 -5.61 34.08 25.48
C LEU A 361 -6.38 32.74 25.43
N ALA A 362 -5.89 31.68 26.08
CA ALA A 362 -6.60 30.39 26.14
C ALA A 362 -7.58 30.27 27.32
N MET A 363 -7.71 31.32 28.13
CA MET A 363 -8.46 31.33 29.38
C MET A 363 -9.70 32.24 29.28
N GLY A 364 -10.28 32.37 28.08
CA GLY A 364 -11.43 33.22 27.82
C GLY A 364 -12.60 32.95 28.79
N GLY A 365 -13.09 34.01 29.43
CA GLY A 365 -14.17 33.92 30.43
C GLY A 365 -13.76 33.30 31.77
N GLN A 366 -12.46 33.13 32.05
CA GLN A 366 -11.94 32.63 33.33
C GLN A 366 -11.12 33.71 34.06
N LEU A 367 -10.99 33.57 35.38
CA LEU A 367 -10.14 34.44 36.19
C LEU A 367 -8.68 34.39 35.70
N GLY A 368 -8.13 35.54 35.33
CA GLY A 368 -6.76 35.66 34.79
C GLY A 368 -6.64 35.45 33.28
N GLY A 369 -7.75 35.26 32.57
CA GLY A 369 -7.79 35.27 31.10
C GLY A 369 -7.82 36.68 30.51
N ALA A 370 -7.43 36.78 29.24
CA ALA A 370 -7.61 38.00 28.47
C ALA A 370 -9.11 38.23 28.14
N ASP A 371 -9.52 39.49 28.05
CA ASP A 371 -10.92 39.87 27.78
C ASP A 371 -11.42 39.36 26.42
N ASP A 372 -10.52 39.29 25.43
CA ASP A 372 -10.74 38.77 24.08
C ASP A 372 -10.28 37.31 23.92
N GLY A 373 -9.93 36.64 25.02
CA GLY A 373 -9.47 35.26 25.03
C GLY A 373 -10.56 34.24 24.63
N ILE A 374 -10.12 33.05 24.25
CA ILE A 374 -10.97 31.93 23.84
C ILE A 374 -10.80 30.74 24.78
N GLN A 375 -11.76 29.82 24.79
CA GLN A 375 -11.58 28.55 25.47
C GLN A 375 -11.08 27.46 24.52
N VAL A 376 -10.13 26.66 25.01
CA VAL A 376 -9.64 25.45 24.34
C VAL A 376 -10.18 24.23 25.07
N ALA A 377 -11.06 23.47 24.42
CA ALA A 377 -11.73 22.31 24.99
C ALA A 377 -11.05 20.99 24.57
N LEU A 378 -11.11 19.98 25.45
CA LEU A 378 -10.66 18.61 25.17
C LEU A 378 -11.86 17.66 25.16
N LEU A 379 -12.04 16.88 24.10
CA LEU A 379 -13.04 15.82 24.02
C LEU A 379 -12.43 14.48 23.63
N THR A 380 -12.31 13.57 24.60
CA THR A 380 -11.80 12.20 24.40
C THR A 380 -12.77 11.14 24.91
N GLY A 381 -12.51 9.88 24.55
CA GLY A 381 -13.32 8.73 24.98
C GLY A 381 -13.21 8.47 26.48
N SER A 382 -12.06 8.76 27.08
CA SER A 382 -11.77 8.59 28.51
C SER A 382 -12.47 9.57 29.45
N LEU A 383 -13.05 10.68 28.96
CA LEU A 383 -13.77 11.62 29.82
C LEU A 383 -15.01 10.98 30.45
N SER A 384 -15.27 11.33 31.72
CA SER A 384 -16.49 10.90 32.41
C SER A 384 -17.75 11.46 31.74
N PRO A 385 -18.93 10.84 31.92
CA PRO A 385 -20.18 11.32 31.33
C PRO A 385 -20.51 12.78 31.69
N ALA A 386 -20.23 13.19 32.94
CA ALA A 386 -20.45 14.56 33.39
C ALA A 386 -19.52 15.56 32.66
N GLN A 387 -18.23 15.23 32.55
CA GLN A 387 -17.26 16.04 31.80
C GLN A 387 -17.62 16.14 30.32
N LYS A 388 -18.01 15.03 29.69
CA LYS A 388 -18.46 15.03 28.29
C LYS A 388 -19.68 15.92 28.09
N LYS A 389 -20.66 15.87 29.01
CA LYS A 389 -21.85 16.71 28.94
C LYS A 389 -21.49 18.19 29.04
N GLN A 390 -20.60 18.55 29.96
CA GLN A 390 -20.11 19.92 30.13
C GLN A 390 -19.39 20.43 28.88
N VAL A 391 -18.39 19.68 28.39
CA VAL A 391 -17.64 20.06 27.18
C VAL A 391 -18.55 20.16 25.96
N ARG A 392 -19.52 19.26 25.79
CA ARG A 392 -20.50 19.36 24.68
C ARG A 392 -21.33 20.64 24.76
N ALA A 393 -21.72 21.07 25.96
CA ALA A 393 -22.44 22.33 26.15
C ALA A 393 -21.56 23.54 25.78
N GLU A 394 -20.28 23.54 26.15
CA GLU A 394 -19.30 24.57 25.77
C GLU A 394 -19.10 24.64 24.25
N ILE A 395 -19.06 23.48 23.58
CA ILE A 395 -18.96 23.40 22.11
C ILE A 395 -20.24 23.93 21.44
N THR A 396 -21.42 23.49 21.90
CA THR A 396 -22.72 23.84 21.30
C THR A 396 -23.05 25.32 21.50
N SER A 397 -22.63 25.91 22.63
CA SER A 397 -22.84 27.33 22.93
C SER A 397 -21.85 28.27 22.24
N GLY A 398 -20.79 27.75 21.60
CA GLY A 398 -19.77 28.57 20.97
C GLY A 398 -18.68 29.08 21.92
N GLN A 399 -18.72 28.75 23.22
CA GLN A 399 -17.73 29.19 24.20
C GLN A 399 -16.33 28.61 23.91
N ALA A 400 -16.27 27.37 23.41
CA ALA A 400 -15.04 26.75 22.97
C ALA A 400 -14.69 27.19 21.54
N GLY A 401 -13.71 28.08 21.40
CA GLY A 401 -13.20 28.52 20.08
C GLY A 401 -12.39 27.43 19.38
N ILE A 402 -11.61 26.66 20.14
CA ILE A 402 -10.83 25.52 19.63
C ILE A 402 -11.22 24.26 20.41
N VAL A 403 -11.57 23.20 19.68
CA VAL A 403 -11.94 21.91 20.25
C VAL A 403 -10.94 20.86 19.77
N VAL A 404 -10.21 20.24 20.71
CA VAL A 404 -9.26 19.17 20.40
C VAL A 404 -9.83 17.84 20.86
N GLY A 405 -9.72 16.80 20.05
CA GLY A 405 -10.26 15.50 20.43
C GLY A 405 -9.83 14.35 19.53
N THR A 406 -10.32 13.17 19.88
CA THR A 406 -10.14 11.95 19.08
C THR A 406 -11.40 11.66 18.26
N HIS A 407 -11.60 10.41 17.83
CA HIS A 407 -12.85 9.95 17.22
C HIS A 407 -14.13 10.30 18.03
N ALA A 408 -14.00 10.67 19.31
CA ALA A 408 -15.09 11.22 20.10
C ALA A 408 -15.75 12.47 19.45
N LEU A 409 -15.00 13.27 18.68
CA LEU A 409 -15.52 14.42 17.93
C LEU A 409 -16.45 14.03 16.77
N LEU A 410 -16.34 12.79 16.27
CA LEU A 410 -17.12 12.29 15.14
C LEU A 410 -18.48 11.76 15.56
N GLN A 411 -18.72 11.57 16.87
CA GLN A 411 -19.99 11.06 17.38
C GLN A 411 -21.15 12.00 17.06
N ASP A 412 -22.32 11.46 16.75
CA ASP A 412 -23.52 12.23 16.40
C ASP A 412 -23.88 13.28 17.46
N ALA A 413 -23.70 12.93 18.74
CA ALA A 413 -24.00 13.80 19.87
C ALA A 413 -23.09 15.03 20.06
N VAL A 414 -22.18 15.30 19.12
CA VAL A 414 -21.32 16.49 19.13
C VAL A 414 -21.79 17.44 18.03
N GLU A 415 -22.38 18.55 18.45
CA GLU A 415 -22.87 19.62 17.57
C GLU A 415 -22.04 20.87 17.83
N PHE A 416 -21.55 21.49 16.75
CA PHE A 416 -20.81 22.74 16.82
C PHE A 416 -21.76 23.92 16.62
N HIS A 417 -21.53 25.02 17.33
CA HIS A 417 -22.25 26.26 17.09
C HIS A 417 -22.01 26.79 15.67
N ARG A 418 -20.72 26.86 15.26
CA ARG A 418 -20.34 27.41 13.95
C ARG A 418 -18.98 26.88 13.49
N LEU A 419 -18.89 25.60 13.15
CA LEU A 419 -17.64 24.97 12.69
C LEU A 419 -17.17 25.59 11.37
N GLY A 420 -16.01 26.24 11.39
CA GLY A 420 -15.41 26.87 10.20
C GLY A 420 -14.16 26.14 9.69
N MET A 421 -13.44 25.42 10.55
CA MET A 421 -12.21 24.74 10.14
C MET A 421 -11.97 23.44 10.92
N VAL A 422 -11.44 22.46 10.20
CA VAL A 422 -11.05 21.15 10.69
C VAL A 422 -9.56 20.96 10.43
N VAL A 423 -8.82 20.68 11.50
CA VAL A 423 -7.41 20.29 11.45
C VAL A 423 -7.32 18.80 11.77
N VAL A 424 -6.64 18.03 10.92
CA VAL A 424 -6.39 16.59 11.18
C VAL A 424 -4.90 16.39 11.36
N ASP A 425 -4.48 15.93 12.54
CA ASP A 425 -3.09 15.57 12.80
C ASP A 425 -2.83 14.08 12.54
N GLU A 426 -1.67 13.81 11.94
CA GLU A 426 -1.18 12.48 11.62
C GLU A 426 -2.20 11.63 10.84
N GLN A 427 -2.53 12.13 9.65
CA GLN A 427 -3.60 11.68 8.75
C GLN A 427 -3.67 10.18 8.47
N HIS A 428 -2.54 9.46 8.49
CA HIS A 428 -2.50 8.06 8.06
C HIS A 428 -3.36 7.11 8.92
N ARG A 429 -3.85 7.58 10.08
CA ARG A 429 -4.77 6.81 10.93
C ARG A 429 -6.26 7.14 10.72
N PHE A 430 -6.56 8.17 9.94
CA PHE A 430 -7.92 8.65 9.69
C PHE A 430 -8.25 8.53 8.20
N GLY A 431 -9.17 7.62 7.87
CA GLY A 431 -9.69 7.44 6.52
C GLY A 431 -10.48 8.64 6.01
N VAL A 432 -10.95 8.53 4.76
CA VAL A 432 -11.72 9.59 4.09
C VAL A 432 -13.07 9.80 4.78
N GLU A 433 -13.75 8.71 5.17
CA GLU A 433 -15.07 8.76 5.83
C GLU A 433 -15.06 9.57 7.14
N GLN A 434 -14.02 9.42 7.98
CA GLN A 434 -13.94 10.20 9.22
C GLN A 434 -13.82 11.71 8.96
N ARG A 435 -13.18 12.12 7.85
CA ARG A 435 -13.02 13.54 7.49
C ARG A 435 -14.35 14.11 7.03
N ASP A 436 -15.06 13.37 6.18
CA ASP A 436 -16.36 13.78 5.67
C ASP A 436 -17.40 13.86 6.80
N GLN A 437 -17.38 12.92 7.76
CA GLN A 437 -18.21 12.98 8.96
C GLN A 437 -18.00 14.26 9.79
N LEU A 438 -16.74 14.71 9.95
CA LEU A 438 -16.46 15.93 10.71
C LEU A 438 -16.85 17.19 9.91
N ARG A 439 -16.65 17.20 8.60
CA ARG A 439 -17.08 18.31 7.73
C ARG A 439 -18.59 18.44 7.68
N ALA A 440 -19.32 17.32 7.72
CA ALA A 440 -20.78 17.29 7.76
C ALA A 440 -21.38 17.89 9.04
N LYS A 441 -20.56 18.16 10.08
CA LYS A 441 -21.00 18.85 11.30
C LYS A 441 -21.02 20.38 11.18
N ALA A 442 -20.60 20.93 10.05
CA ALA A 442 -20.75 22.36 9.79
C ALA A 442 -22.20 22.71 9.41
N PRO A 443 -22.62 23.98 9.58
CA PRO A 443 -23.94 24.43 9.16
C PRO A 443 -24.20 24.20 7.67
N ASP A 444 -25.47 23.94 7.32
CA ASP A 444 -25.89 23.72 5.94
C ASP A 444 -25.43 24.86 5.00
N GLY A 445 -24.94 24.49 3.82
CA GLY A 445 -24.44 25.43 2.82
C GLY A 445 -23.01 25.94 3.05
N ILE A 446 -22.40 25.64 4.20
CA ILE A 446 -21.00 26.00 4.50
C ILE A 446 -20.15 24.74 4.55
N THR A 447 -19.08 24.70 3.76
CA THR A 447 -18.07 23.66 3.83
C THR A 447 -16.87 24.17 4.63
N PRO A 448 -16.55 23.58 5.79
CA PRO A 448 -15.45 24.06 6.62
C PRO A 448 -14.11 23.82 5.92
N HIS A 449 -13.14 24.68 6.19
CA HIS A 449 -11.77 24.51 5.73
C HIS A 449 -11.15 23.24 6.31
N LEU A 450 -10.41 22.50 5.49
CA LEU A 450 -9.70 21.29 5.90
C LEU A 450 -8.18 21.53 5.77
N LEU A 451 -7.50 21.44 6.92
CA LEU A 451 -6.04 21.40 6.99
C LEU A 451 -5.61 20.06 7.55
N VAL A 452 -4.86 19.30 6.75
CA VAL A 452 -4.34 18.03 7.17
C VAL A 452 -2.84 18.15 7.40
N MET A 453 -2.34 17.62 8.52
CA MET A 453 -0.93 17.66 8.87
C MET A 453 -0.33 16.26 8.85
N THR A 454 0.88 16.15 8.31
CA THR A 454 1.65 14.91 8.38
C THR A 454 3.11 15.20 8.68
N ALA A 455 3.70 14.39 9.54
CA ALA A 455 5.14 14.38 9.74
C ALA A 455 5.89 13.58 8.65
N THR A 456 5.21 12.61 8.05
CA THR A 456 5.83 11.67 7.10
C THR A 456 5.64 12.17 5.67
N PRO A 457 6.71 12.22 4.85
CA PRO A 457 6.57 12.40 3.42
C PRO A 457 5.71 11.28 2.86
N ILE A 458 4.52 11.60 2.40
CA ILE A 458 3.60 10.62 1.83
C ILE A 458 4.12 10.30 0.43
N PRO A 459 4.31 9.01 0.07
CA PRO A 459 4.69 8.64 -1.29
C PRO A 459 3.77 9.32 -2.30
N ARG A 460 4.34 9.92 -3.34
CA ARG A 460 3.58 10.76 -4.29
C ARG A 460 2.39 10.01 -4.89
N THR A 461 2.49 8.70 -5.09
CA THR A 461 1.38 7.86 -5.57
C THR A 461 0.22 7.78 -4.59
N VAL A 462 0.48 7.56 -3.29
CA VAL A 462 -0.55 7.59 -2.22
C VAL A 462 -1.10 9.01 -2.06
N ALA A 463 -0.24 10.02 -2.19
CA ALA A 463 -0.65 11.42 -2.18
C ALA A 463 -1.59 11.75 -3.33
N LEU A 464 -1.36 11.24 -4.54
CA LEU A 464 -2.25 11.45 -5.67
C LEU A 464 -3.55 10.65 -5.54
N THR A 465 -3.53 9.43 -5.00
CA THR A 465 -4.75 8.59 -4.94
C THR A 465 -5.68 8.88 -3.77
N VAL A 466 -5.13 9.07 -2.57
CA VAL A 466 -5.91 9.23 -1.32
C VAL A 466 -6.04 10.70 -0.92
N TYR A 467 -5.14 11.56 -1.42
CA TYR A 467 -5.01 12.97 -1.02
C TYR A 467 -4.93 13.91 -2.23
N GLY A 468 -5.22 13.44 -3.44
CA GLY A 468 -5.02 14.20 -4.68
C GLY A 468 -6.00 15.36 -4.86
N ASP A 469 -7.02 15.42 -4.03
CA ASP A 469 -7.93 16.55 -3.84
C ASP A 469 -7.32 17.67 -2.98
N LEU A 470 -6.25 17.40 -2.23
CA LEU A 470 -5.60 18.36 -1.34
C LEU A 470 -4.46 19.11 -2.05
N GLU A 471 -4.41 20.43 -1.88
CA GLU A 471 -3.22 21.21 -2.22
C GLU A 471 -2.10 20.97 -1.21
N THR A 472 -0.84 20.95 -1.65
CA THR A 472 0.29 20.63 -0.77
C THR A 472 1.09 21.87 -0.37
N SER A 473 1.42 21.98 0.91
CA SER A 473 2.37 22.94 1.47
C SER A 473 3.45 22.19 2.23
N THR A 474 4.73 22.44 1.91
CA THR A 474 5.85 21.73 2.54
C THR A 474 6.70 22.66 3.42
N LEU A 475 6.80 22.36 4.71
CA LEU A 475 7.76 22.94 5.65
C LEU A 475 9.06 22.13 5.61
N ARG A 476 10.03 22.63 4.85
CA ARG A 476 11.35 21.98 4.67
C ARG A 476 12.37 22.37 5.73
N GLU A 477 12.18 23.53 6.35
CA GLU A 477 13.12 24.08 7.32
C GLU A 477 12.86 23.51 8.71
N LEU A 478 13.95 23.14 9.38
CA LEU A 478 13.94 22.77 10.80
C LEU A 478 14.22 24.02 11.65
N PRO A 479 13.57 24.18 12.81
CA PRO A 479 13.91 25.26 13.74
C PRO A 479 15.39 25.22 14.14
N ARG A 480 15.98 26.40 14.33
CA ARG A 480 17.39 26.55 14.73
C ARG A 480 17.66 25.82 16.07
N GLY A 481 18.78 25.11 16.14
CA GLY A 481 19.26 24.45 17.37
C GLY A 481 19.03 22.93 17.46
N ARG A 482 18.35 22.30 16.49
CA ARG A 482 18.19 20.84 16.47
C ARG A 482 19.48 20.16 16.01
N GLN A 483 20.06 19.31 16.86
CA GLN A 483 21.19 18.45 16.48
C GLN A 483 20.68 17.27 15.61
N PRO A 484 21.41 16.90 14.53
CA PRO A 484 21.03 15.76 13.71
C PRO A 484 21.08 14.46 14.52
N ILE A 485 20.15 13.55 14.25
CA ILE A 485 20.11 12.23 14.90
C ILE A 485 21.11 11.32 14.19
N THR A 486 22.07 10.77 14.94
CA THR A 486 22.96 9.73 14.41
C THR A 486 22.22 8.40 14.35
N THR A 487 22.07 7.84 13.15
CA THR A 487 21.38 6.57 12.91
C THR A 487 22.38 5.46 12.55
N ASN A 488 22.27 4.30 13.20
CA ASN A 488 23.12 3.14 12.95
C ASN A 488 22.28 1.88 12.72
N THR A 489 22.60 1.10 11.68
CA THR A 489 21.97 -0.20 11.38
C THR A 489 22.89 -1.34 11.78
N ILE A 490 22.38 -2.32 12.53
CA ILE A 490 23.14 -3.48 13.00
C ILE A 490 22.60 -4.75 12.34
N PHE A 491 23.40 -5.35 11.46
CA PHE A 491 23.12 -6.67 10.89
C PHE A 491 23.59 -7.76 11.84
N VAL A 492 22.66 -8.31 12.62
CA VAL A 492 22.96 -9.29 13.70
C VAL A 492 23.66 -10.54 13.18
N LYS A 493 23.38 -10.96 11.94
CA LYS A 493 24.02 -12.13 11.30
C LYS A 493 25.52 -11.95 11.11
N ASP A 494 25.96 -10.75 10.76
CA ASP A 494 27.35 -10.47 10.42
C ASP A 494 28.16 -10.05 11.64
N LYS A 495 27.55 -9.28 12.55
CA LYS A 495 28.22 -8.65 13.70
C LYS A 495 27.39 -8.74 14.99
N PRO A 496 27.26 -9.94 15.59
CA PRO A 496 26.44 -10.13 16.80
C PRO A 496 26.95 -9.30 17.99
N ALA A 497 28.27 -9.13 18.15
CA ALA A 497 28.85 -8.34 19.23
C ALA A 497 28.45 -6.85 19.21
N TRP A 498 28.02 -6.32 18.06
CA TRP A 498 27.58 -4.93 17.96
C TRP A 498 26.21 -4.71 18.61
N LEU A 499 25.37 -5.75 18.67
CA LEU A 499 24.11 -5.70 19.40
C LEU A 499 24.37 -5.57 20.91
N ASP A 500 25.30 -6.35 21.45
CA ASP A 500 25.69 -6.26 22.86
C ASP A 500 26.25 -4.88 23.21
N ARG A 501 27.07 -4.31 22.31
CA ARG A 501 27.59 -2.94 22.47
C ARG A 501 26.47 -1.90 22.46
N ALA A 502 25.46 -2.05 21.59
CA ALA A 502 24.30 -1.16 21.55
C ALA A 502 23.52 -1.20 22.87
N TRP A 503 23.30 -2.39 23.45
CA TRP A 503 22.69 -2.53 24.77
C TRP A 503 23.54 -1.93 25.90
N GLN A 504 24.86 -2.04 25.80
CA GLN A 504 25.77 -1.37 26.74
C GLN A 504 25.65 0.16 26.61
N ARG A 505 25.57 0.68 25.38
CA ARG A 505 25.41 2.12 25.13
C ARG A 505 24.10 2.63 25.72
N ILE A 506 23.00 1.90 25.53
CA ILE A 506 21.70 2.23 26.15
C ILE A 506 21.84 2.32 27.68
N ARG A 507 22.52 1.36 28.31
CA ARG A 507 22.74 1.38 29.77
C ARG A 507 23.60 2.55 30.22
N GLU A 508 24.65 2.91 29.47
CA GLU A 508 25.49 4.10 29.74
C GLU A 508 24.65 5.38 29.71
N GLU A 509 23.81 5.55 28.69
CA GLU A 509 22.94 6.72 28.53
C GLU A 509 21.91 6.81 29.66
N VAL A 510 21.29 5.68 30.04
CA VAL A 510 20.33 5.62 31.15
C VAL A 510 21.01 5.89 32.50
N ALA A 511 22.21 5.35 32.72
CA ALA A 511 23.00 5.61 33.92
C ALA A 511 23.39 7.09 34.05
N ALA A 512 23.56 7.79 32.93
CA ALA A 512 23.80 9.24 32.88
C ALA A 512 22.51 10.08 33.06
N GLY A 513 21.39 9.46 33.45
CA GLY A 513 20.11 10.14 33.70
C GLY A 513 19.30 10.45 32.43
N ARG A 514 19.70 9.93 31.26
CA ARG A 514 18.94 10.09 30.01
C ARG A 514 17.94 8.95 29.83
N GLN A 515 17.08 9.06 28.82
CA GLN A 515 16.04 8.08 28.53
C GLN A 515 16.38 7.30 27.26
N ALA A 516 15.91 6.05 27.20
CA ALA A 516 16.01 5.20 26.02
C ALA A 516 14.65 4.58 25.70
N TYR A 517 14.28 4.58 24.43
CA TYR A 517 13.07 3.92 23.93
C TYR A 517 13.45 2.60 23.26
N VAL A 518 12.79 1.51 23.66
CA VAL A 518 12.92 0.18 23.03
C VAL A 518 11.58 -0.18 22.43
N VAL A 519 11.53 -0.32 21.11
CA VAL A 519 10.34 -0.71 20.37
C VAL A 519 10.50 -2.15 19.91
N ALA A 520 9.60 -3.03 20.34
CA ALA A 520 9.52 -4.41 19.87
C ALA A 520 8.21 -4.58 19.08
N PRO A 521 8.25 -5.21 17.89
CA PRO A 521 7.03 -5.56 17.19
C PRO A 521 6.20 -6.50 18.07
N ARG A 522 4.88 -6.33 18.03
CA ARG A 522 3.97 -7.24 18.73
C ARG A 522 4.07 -8.61 18.06
N ILE A 523 4.33 -9.63 18.85
CA ILE A 523 4.27 -11.03 18.41
C ILE A 523 2.83 -11.47 18.68
N ASP A 524 2.07 -11.84 17.65
CA ASP A 524 0.78 -12.50 17.83
C ASP A 524 1.02 -14.00 18.07
N ASP A 525 0.31 -14.58 19.04
CA ASP A 525 0.50 -15.97 19.46
C ASP A 525 0.27 -17.00 18.33
N THR A 526 -0.33 -16.59 17.20
CA THR A 526 -0.53 -17.39 15.99
C THR A 526 0.74 -17.67 15.19
N ASP A 527 1.78 -16.84 15.32
CA ASP A 527 3.05 -17.02 14.60
C ASP A 527 3.96 -18.06 15.29
N SER A 528 3.62 -18.47 16.51
CA SER A 528 4.38 -19.45 17.31
C SER A 528 4.20 -20.90 16.87
N ALA A 529 3.21 -21.20 16.01
CA ALA A 529 2.80 -22.57 15.72
C ALA A 529 3.53 -23.22 14.53
N GLU A 530 4.28 -22.47 13.72
CA GLU A 530 4.90 -23.00 12.50
C GLU A 530 6.43 -23.18 12.57
N GLU A 531 7.11 -22.72 13.63
CA GLU A 531 8.58 -22.88 13.78
C GLU A 531 9.04 -23.81 14.92
N GLU A 532 8.15 -24.40 15.73
CA GLU A 532 8.54 -25.42 16.72
C GLU A 532 8.52 -26.84 16.12
N GLY A 533 9.34 -27.01 15.08
CA GLY A 533 9.37 -28.22 14.27
C GLY A 533 10.77 -28.78 13.99
N GLN A 534 11.82 -28.41 14.73
CA GLN A 534 13.10 -29.14 14.81
C GLN A 534 14.14 -28.42 15.68
N THR A 535 14.24 -28.74 16.98
CA THR A 535 15.52 -28.96 17.69
C THR A 535 15.27 -29.37 19.13
N LEU A 536 15.59 -30.62 19.46
CA LEU A 536 15.57 -31.14 20.82
C LEU A 536 16.97 -31.04 21.43
N GLY A 537 17.07 -30.38 22.60
CA GLY A 537 17.91 -30.89 23.68
C GLY A 537 18.99 -29.96 24.24
N HIS A 538 18.62 -29.01 25.11
CA HIS A 538 19.44 -28.67 26.26
C HIS A 538 18.58 -28.46 27.51
N ARG A 539 18.69 -29.41 28.45
CA ARG A 539 18.19 -29.25 29.83
C ARG A 539 18.92 -28.07 30.47
N ARG A 540 18.19 -27.01 30.82
CA ARG A 540 18.62 -26.08 31.87
C ARG A 540 17.62 -26.09 33.01
N ARG A 541 18.13 -26.44 34.19
CA ARG A 541 17.48 -26.36 35.50
C ARG A 541 16.93 -24.94 35.71
N ALA A 542 15.65 -24.85 36.03
CA ALA A 542 15.07 -23.63 36.58
C ALA A 542 15.71 -23.35 37.96
N VAL A 543 16.44 -22.24 38.06
CA VAL A 543 16.83 -21.66 39.35
C VAL A 543 15.67 -20.77 39.79
N ARG A 544 15.02 -21.14 40.89
CA ARG A 544 14.06 -20.27 41.59
C ARG A 544 14.84 -19.12 42.24
N PRO A 545 14.46 -17.84 42.08
CA PRO A 545 15.00 -16.78 42.91
C PRO A 545 14.43 -16.90 44.32
N ALA A 546 15.34 -16.95 45.29
CA ALA A 546 15.07 -16.82 46.72
C ALA A 546 14.62 -15.38 47.02
N GLY A 547 13.71 -15.25 48.00
CA GLY A 547 12.94 -14.04 48.24
C GLY A 547 13.68 -12.89 48.91
N LEU A 548 12.94 -11.77 49.00
CA LEU A 548 13.20 -10.65 49.88
C LEU A 548 11.86 -10.07 50.35
N GLY A 549 11.66 -10.09 51.67
CA GLY A 549 11.17 -8.94 52.43
C GLY A 549 9.66 -8.67 52.49
N ARG A 550 9.06 -9.03 53.63
CA ARG A 550 7.73 -8.62 54.11
C ARG A 550 7.61 -7.09 54.35
N ALA A 551 6.42 -6.57 54.07
CA ALA A 551 5.59 -5.72 54.94
C ALA A 551 4.19 -5.68 54.28
N GLY A 552 3.03 -5.86 54.88
CA GLY A 552 2.54 -5.96 56.26
C GLY A 552 1.07 -5.49 56.20
N ARG A 553 0.17 -6.20 56.91
CA ARG A 553 -1.29 -5.98 57.14
C ARG A 553 -2.20 -6.95 56.39
N VAL A 554 -3.26 -7.52 56.95
CA VAL A 554 -3.69 -7.92 58.31
C VAL A 554 -4.98 -8.74 58.06
N ALA A 555 -5.13 -9.82 58.84
CA ALA A 555 -6.35 -10.59 59.14
C ALA A 555 -7.17 -11.24 58.00
N ALA A 556 -7.13 -12.57 58.01
CA ALA A 556 -8.11 -13.48 57.42
C ALA A 556 -9.18 -13.89 58.45
N GLY A 557 -10.34 -14.32 57.96
CA GLY A 557 -11.35 -15.11 58.68
C GLY A 557 -12.50 -15.54 57.74
N PRO A 558 -13.08 -16.73 57.89
CA PRO A 558 -12.89 -17.77 56.86
C PRO A 558 -14.18 -18.34 56.20
N ASP A 559 -13.93 -19.16 55.18
CA ASP A 559 -14.70 -20.34 54.73
C ASP A 559 -16.18 -20.22 54.33
N ALA A 560 -16.49 -20.59 53.08
CA ALA A 560 -17.00 -21.95 52.77
C ALA A 560 -17.77 -22.00 51.44
N ARG A 561 -17.31 -22.92 50.57
CA ARG A 561 -18.09 -23.89 49.77
C ARG A 561 -19.36 -23.42 49.03
N THR A 562 -19.19 -23.40 47.71
CA THR A 562 -20.03 -24.03 46.69
C THR A 562 -21.30 -24.75 47.16
N ALA A 563 -22.48 -24.29 46.73
CA ALA A 563 -23.59 -25.16 46.33
C ALA A 563 -24.68 -24.35 45.58
N VAL A 564 -24.74 -24.54 44.27
CA VAL A 564 -25.92 -24.28 43.45
C VAL A 564 -26.99 -25.31 43.82
N ARG A 565 -28.18 -24.85 44.24
CA ARG A 565 -29.41 -25.63 44.20
C ARG A 565 -30.54 -24.81 43.59
N ARG A 566 -31.17 -25.40 42.57
CA ARG A 566 -32.49 -25.06 42.01
C ARG A 566 -33.58 -25.28 43.07
N ALA A 567 -34.63 -24.45 43.07
CA ALA A 567 -35.98 -24.81 42.61
C ALA A 567 -37.06 -23.87 43.17
N GLU A 568 -38.07 -23.61 42.33
CA GLU A 568 -39.45 -23.16 42.63
C GLU A 568 -39.64 -21.73 43.19
N GLY A 569 -40.59 -20.89 42.76
CA GLY A 569 -41.76 -21.00 41.88
C GLY A 569 -42.71 -19.81 42.20
N ARG A 570 -43.69 -19.55 41.31
CA ARG A 570 -44.82 -18.56 41.37
C ARG A 570 -44.52 -17.22 40.69
N ARG A 571 -45.06 -16.94 39.48
CA ARG A 571 -46.47 -16.61 39.06
C ARG A 571 -46.85 -15.15 39.30
N HIS A 572 -46.95 -14.37 38.22
CA HIS A 572 -48.09 -13.56 37.73
C HIS A 572 -47.57 -12.67 36.58
N GLY A 573 -47.99 -12.85 35.32
CA GLY A 573 -49.18 -12.26 34.69
C GLY A 573 -48.75 -11.00 33.91
N GLY A 574 -49.04 -10.73 32.65
CA GLY A 574 -49.74 -11.38 31.55
C GLY A 574 -49.75 -10.41 30.34
N VAL A 575 -49.99 -10.94 29.13
CA VAL A 575 -50.55 -10.24 27.93
C VAL A 575 -49.63 -9.18 27.28
N SER A 576 -49.36 -9.05 25.98
CA SER A 576 -49.71 -9.60 24.65
C SER A 576 -48.51 -9.20 23.75
N GLY A 577 -48.17 -9.71 22.57
CA GLY A 577 -48.83 -10.49 21.54
C GLY A 577 -48.23 -10.02 20.21
N ARG A 578 -47.53 -10.90 19.49
CA ARG A 578 -47.59 -11.08 18.02
C ARG A 578 -46.52 -12.08 17.58
N ARG A 579 -47.02 -13.13 16.93
CA ARG A 579 -46.27 -14.21 16.29
C ARG A 579 -45.96 -13.78 14.85
N HIS A 580 -44.79 -14.16 14.34
CA HIS A 580 -44.73 -14.92 13.10
C HIS A 580 -43.61 -15.97 13.20
N ARG A 581 -43.99 -17.22 12.93
CA ARG A 581 -43.13 -18.39 12.65
C ARG A 581 -42.63 -18.25 11.19
N CYS A 582 -41.60 -18.94 10.68
CA CYS A 582 -41.23 -20.36 10.74
C CYS A 582 -39.75 -20.47 10.33
N ALA A 583 -38.94 -21.29 11.04
CA ALA A 583 -38.50 -22.66 10.69
C ALA A 583 -37.39 -22.66 9.62
N GLY A 584 -36.20 -23.25 9.78
CA GLY A 584 -35.75 -24.54 10.35
C GLY A 584 -34.72 -25.07 9.31
N LEU A 585 -33.62 -25.77 9.56
CA LEU A 585 -33.26 -26.95 10.38
C LEU A 585 -31.72 -27.14 10.23
N HIS A 586 -30.94 -27.40 11.30
CA HIS A 586 -30.32 -28.70 11.72
C HIS A 586 -29.39 -29.38 10.68
N HIS A 587 -28.23 -29.99 10.96
CA HIS A 587 -27.56 -30.65 12.11
C HIS A 587 -26.02 -30.67 11.88
N GLY A 588 -25.10 -30.73 12.87
CA GLY A 588 -24.61 -31.93 13.60
C GLY A 588 -23.55 -32.71 12.77
N ASP A 589 -22.40 -33.24 13.21
CA ASP A 589 -21.93 -33.71 14.52
C ASP A 589 -20.41 -34.08 14.45
N ARG A 590 -19.87 -34.52 15.59
CA ARG A 590 -18.47 -34.67 16.08
C ARG A 590 -17.60 -35.84 15.52
N GLY A 591 -16.27 -35.59 15.48
CA GLY A 591 -15.21 -36.28 16.27
C GLY A 591 -14.72 -37.72 15.95
N ARG A 592 -13.37 -37.92 15.83
CA ARG A 592 -12.49 -38.77 16.70
C ARG A 592 -11.14 -39.19 16.06
N CYS A 593 -10.14 -39.32 16.95
CA CYS A 593 -8.75 -39.79 16.81
C CYS A 593 -8.57 -41.31 16.51
N ARG A 594 -7.39 -41.72 15.96
CA ARG A 594 -6.37 -42.60 16.63
C ARG A 594 -5.18 -43.06 15.73
N ARG A 595 -3.95 -42.82 16.23
CA ARG A 595 -2.72 -43.67 16.40
C ARG A 595 -2.19 -44.66 15.33
N ALA A 596 -0.86 -44.61 15.12
CA ALA A 596 0.11 -45.76 15.06
C ALA A 596 1.57 -45.25 15.23
N GLN A 597 2.31 -45.49 16.34
CA GLN A 597 3.34 -46.52 16.63
C GLN A 597 4.52 -46.65 15.61
N ARG A 598 5.73 -46.15 15.95
CA ARG A 598 6.94 -46.78 16.58
C ARG A 598 7.93 -47.42 15.57
N HIS A 599 9.21 -47.00 15.60
CA HIS A 599 10.39 -47.84 15.92
C HIS A 599 11.70 -47.02 15.97
N ARG A 600 12.61 -47.39 16.90
CA ARG A 600 13.92 -46.81 17.21
C ARG A 600 15.05 -47.65 16.60
N HIS A 601 16.21 -47.03 16.33
CA HIS A 601 17.61 -47.49 16.53
C HIS A 601 18.52 -46.31 16.10
N GLY A 602 19.67 -45.93 16.66
CA GLY A 602 20.58 -46.46 17.68
C GLY A 602 22.04 -46.11 17.25
N GLY A 603 22.81 -45.45 18.12
CA GLY A 603 24.29 -45.24 18.02
C GLY A 603 24.74 -44.20 16.98
N ASP A 604 25.83 -43.43 17.11
CA ASP A 604 26.99 -43.56 18.00
C ASP A 604 27.70 -42.19 18.14
N ARG A 605 28.40 -42.01 19.27
CA ARG A 605 29.09 -40.78 19.69
C ARG A 605 30.53 -40.76 19.18
N ARG A 606 31.03 -39.61 18.70
CA ARG A 606 32.42 -39.16 18.99
C ARG A 606 32.50 -37.64 19.20
N ARG A 607 33.28 -37.28 20.22
CA ARG A 607 33.50 -35.95 20.81
C ARG A 607 34.90 -35.42 20.38
N PRO A 608 35.31 -34.19 20.75
CA PRO A 608 35.84 -33.18 19.83
C PRO A 608 37.32 -32.82 20.09
N VAL A 609 37.88 -31.89 19.31
CA VAL A 609 39.14 -31.20 19.66
C VAL A 609 38.94 -29.68 19.59
N ARG A 610 39.24 -29.02 20.71
CA ARG A 610 39.29 -27.57 20.93
C ARG A 610 40.59 -26.98 20.35
N ARG A 611 40.54 -25.71 19.92
CA ARG A 611 41.67 -24.77 20.05
C ARG A 611 41.19 -23.45 20.65
N GLN A 612 42.07 -22.87 21.48
CA GLN A 612 41.90 -21.69 22.34
C GLN A 612 42.33 -20.38 21.62
N PRO A 613 42.09 -19.19 22.23
CA PRO A 613 41.81 -17.94 21.53
C PRO A 613 43.00 -16.95 21.45
N VAL A 614 42.84 -15.90 20.63
CA VAL A 614 43.74 -14.73 20.54
C VAL A 614 42.97 -13.46 20.96
N ALA A 615 43.66 -12.57 21.69
CA ALA A 615 43.16 -11.36 22.36
C ALA A 615 42.98 -10.13 21.41
N PRO A 616 42.29 -9.04 21.85
CA PRO A 616 41.70 -8.04 20.97
C PRO A 616 42.54 -6.76 20.76
N VAL A 617 42.24 -6.03 19.69
CA VAL A 617 42.85 -4.74 19.29
C VAL A 617 41.93 -3.57 19.66
N ALA A 618 42.51 -2.50 20.22
CA ALA A 618 41.84 -1.27 20.65
C ALA A 618 41.80 -0.19 19.54
N TRP A 619 40.81 0.71 19.61
CA TRP A 619 40.61 1.85 18.70
C TRP A 619 41.19 3.15 19.28
N PRO A 620 41.78 4.07 18.49
CA PRO A 620 42.22 5.37 18.97
C PRO A 620 41.15 6.46 18.78
N ASP A 621 41.03 7.33 19.77
CA ASP A 621 40.29 8.60 19.73
C ASP A 621 40.99 9.62 18.81
N ARG A 622 40.21 10.37 18.02
CA ARG A 622 40.65 11.67 17.48
C ARG A 622 39.55 12.72 17.54
N ALA A 623 39.89 13.81 18.23
CA ALA A 623 39.21 15.10 18.22
C ALA A 623 39.47 15.86 16.90
N GLY A 624 38.57 16.79 16.58
CA GLY A 624 38.30 17.28 15.22
C GLY A 624 39.19 18.37 14.64
N GLN A 625 38.97 18.59 13.34
CA GLN A 625 39.22 19.82 12.58
C GLN A 625 38.20 19.91 11.41
N PRO A 626 37.82 21.12 10.96
CA PRO A 626 36.68 21.34 10.08
C PRO A 626 37.02 21.05 8.61
N SER A 627 36.15 20.34 7.91
CA SER A 627 36.26 20.05 6.48
C SER A 627 35.85 21.26 5.63
N GLN A 628 36.78 21.77 4.82
CA GLN A 628 36.49 22.70 3.73
C GLN A 628 35.68 22.00 2.61
N PRO A 629 34.83 22.75 1.87
CA PRO A 629 34.00 22.19 0.80
C PRO A 629 34.83 21.87 -0.45
N VAL A 630 34.62 20.68 -1.00
CA VAL A 630 35.16 20.25 -2.29
C VAL A 630 34.34 20.92 -3.42
N PRO A 631 34.97 21.52 -4.44
CA PRO A 631 34.24 22.19 -5.52
C PRO A 631 33.55 21.19 -6.46
N ALA A 632 32.37 21.59 -6.94
CA ALA A 632 31.61 20.88 -7.96
C ALA A 632 32.40 20.84 -9.28
N GLY A 633 32.56 19.64 -9.84
CA GLY A 633 33.12 19.44 -11.17
C GLY A 633 32.14 19.90 -12.25
N ASP A 634 32.64 20.78 -13.12
CA ASP A 634 32.03 21.18 -14.38
C ASP A 634 31.78 19.96 -15.29
N LEU A 635 30.51 19.70 -15.62
CA LEU A 635 30.14 18.98 -16.84
C LEU A 635 29.93 20.02 -17.94
N GLY A 636 31.01 20.27 -18.69
CA GLY A 636 31.00 21.09 -19.89
C GLY A 636 30.17 20.46 -21.00
N PHE A 637 29.11 21.13 -21.41
CA PHE A 637 28.53 20.96 -22.75
C PHE A 637 29.38 21.76 -23.74
N GLY A 638 30.10 21.03 -24.60
CA GLY A 638 30.93 21.59 -25.65
C GLY A 638 30.13 22.35 -26.69
N ARG A 639 30.55 23.59 -26.95
CA ARG A 639 30.32 24.28 -28.24
C ARG A 639 31.17 23.62 -29.31
N ILE A 640 30.57 23.29 -30.44
CA ILE A 640 31.28 23.11 -31.72
C ILE A 640 30.74 24.16 -32.69
N GLN A 641 31.65 25.02 -33.16
CA GLN A 641 31.50 25.86 -34.35
C GLN A 641 31.95 25.08 -35.59
N GLY A 642 31.33 25.35 -36.75
CA GLY A 642 31.93 25.13 -38.08
C GLY A 642 30.97 24.59 -39.15
N GLY A 643 30.60 25.43 -40.12
CA GLY A 643 29.81 25.07 -41.34
C GLY A 643 30.61 24.25 -42.38
N PRO A 644 30.25 24.20 -43.70
CA PRO A 644 29.54 25.24 -44.48
C PRO A 644 28.47 24.78 -45.51
N ALA A 645 27.75 25.79 -46.04
CA ALA A 645 27.26 25.99 -47.41
C ALA A 645 26.41 24.92 -48.15
N ALA A 646 25.17 25.31 -48.51
CA ALA A 646 24.62 25.09 -49.86
C ALA A 646 23.51 26.14 -50.14
N ALA A 647 23.50 26.60 -51.39
CA ALA A 647 22.77 27.75 -51.91
C ALA A 647 21.41 27.41 -52.54
N GLY A 648 20.63 28.46 -52.80
CA GLY A 648 19.39 28.47 -53.60
C GLY A 648 18.22 28.98 -52.76
N GLY A 649 17.61 30.14 -52.99
CA GLY A 649 17.39 30.92 -54.20
C GLY A 649 15.88 31.17 -54.28
N GLY A 650 15.42 32.42 -54.37
CA GLY A 650 14.01 32.73 -54.60
C GLY A 650 13.51 33.97 -53.86
N GLU A 651 13.43 35.06 -54.60
CA GLU A 651 12.97 36.39 -54.21
C GLU A 651 11.49 36.44 -53.82
N HIS A 652 11.13 37.30 -52.86
CA HIS A 652 10.03 38.25 -53.05
C HIS A 652 10.16 39.45 -52.11
N ALA A 653 10.19 40.63 -52.73
CA ALA A 653 10.30 41.95 -52.11
C ALA A 653 8.96 42.42 -51.50
N GLY A 654 9.04 43.18 -50.40
CA GLY A 654 7.87 43.87 -49.82
C GLY A 654 8.15 44.60 -48.49
N ARG A 655 8.84 45.75 -48.58
CA ARG A 655 8.93 46.85 -47.57
C ARG A 655 7.56 47.12 -46.88
N VAL A 656 7.40 47.59 -45.64
CA VAL A 656 7.94 48.77 -44.92
C VAL A 656 7.66 48.58 -43.42
N ARG A 657 8.47 49.23 -42.57
CA ARG A 657 8.53 49.18 -41.12
C ARG A 657 7.89 50.45 -40.49
N VAL A 658 7.37 50.30 -39.26
CA VAL A 658 7.21 51.33 -38.18
C VAL A 658 5.97 52.24 -38.18
N GLY A 659 5.28 52.30 -37.02
CA GLY A 659 4.55 53.49 -36.56
C GLY A 659 3.50 53.26 -35.45
N ARG A 660 3.77 53.80 -34.25
CA ARG A 660 2.93 53.88 -33.03
C ARG A 660 1.45 54.28 -33.21
N PRO A 661 0.60 54.05 -32.19
CA PRO A 661 -0.49 54.97 -31.87
C PRO A 661 -0.37 55.55 -30.43
N GLY A 662 -0.23 56.87 -30.34
CA GLY A 662 -1.11 57.70 -29.48
C GLY A 662 -2.05 58.47 -30.43
N PRO A 663 -3.05 59.28 -30.00
CA PRO A 663 -3.22 59.93 -28.69
C PRO A 663 -4.68 59.93 -28.15
N GLN A 664 -4.91 60.48 -26.97
CA GLN A 664 -6.19 61.11 -26.62
C GLN A 664 -5.94 62.59 -26.36
N GLY A 665 -6.69 63.42 -27.07
CA GLY A 665 -6.73 64.87 -26.86
C GLY A 665 -8.12 65.38 -27.22
N THR A 666 -8.58 66.36 -26.47
CA THR A 666 -9.57 67.39 -26.83
C THR A 666 -9.45 68.49 -25.78
N PRO A 667 -9.96 69.73 -25.98
CA PRO A 667 -10.92 70.15 -27.02
C PRO A 667 -10.60 71.50 -27.71
N ARG A 668 -11.28 71.79 -28.84
CA ARG A 668 -12.20 72.95 -28.99
C ARG A 668 -12.71 73.14 -30.43
N ARG A 669 -14.03 73.40 -30.47
CA ARG A 669 -14.93 73.89 -31.53
C ARG A 669 -15.39 72.91 -32.59
#